data_AF-A0A923BJ15-F1
#
_entry.id   AF-A0A923BJ15-F1
#
_cell.length_a   1.000
_cell.length_b   1.000
_cell.length_c   1.000
_cell.angle_alpha   90.00
_cell.angle_beta   90.00
_cell.angle_gamma   90.00
#
_symmetry.space_group_name_H-M   'P 1'
#
loop_
_entity.id
_entity.type
_entity.pdbx_description
1 polymer ?
#
loop_
_entity_poly.entity_id
_entity_poly.type
_entity_poly.pdbx_seq_one_letter_code
_entity_poly.pdbx_strand_id
1 'polypeptide(L)'
;MSQINGDPIVMRSDFFGLDPALDRKLEDFYNGVRQYDQDGDNRLRVSHSVESQGLPPDSRDYDGDDRGDNAFADITGTGYIDEFSVFLTHYAAESGSVVGPAVVTPASPSASQEANFAADLDLFLLVDQAVPDRNRNGVSGFEDENHNNRLDAGETFLDRDPLTGVYSDVQAGWADGELDRYDGYNKVRGTVYLRSGFGAWESARGQGIHSLIRGSIRPATGRPAIVFGASGSVLPDLSLSTFTSNDAQFRALADGLPFEQQVAAQIGTSAAQLSAYDPRSAAAGTPRYFDESQPNSLYRELTGHNGTEPVPFQGPTVVDYYKRPRFENMVFHDVVIPKGLNALFVNCTFVGVTFVDTTADNVHDNWGLYGRATLNAATGEPEVNRVPLDKSDFPRFTTGRVQDGPVNYDEFADPLVVNGQVLLGDDRDTKELSNNVRFHDCTVVGSIVTATPNVFSHSRNKLQFTGSTSFSESHPVEPSNAELNPRTEQLDFIRRTSLMAPNFSVEIGQFNAVTEHWALSGNPGRAQNIHLQGTLVAGVMDIRGNADIDGSLILTFNPVRGQAPLVNMGRPAGNPASFNATIGYFGAENGDRESVEPSLMPRVGTTLIAGWDLDGDGLIDVTSDQSLSSSQQSAAIPVPFHGFGRVSVHAQPERALPDGIGLPLSVVSVKGSYREGSN
;
A
#
# COMPACT_ATOMS: atom_id res chain seq x y z
N MET A 1 20.05 -16.17 12.26
CA MET A 1 20.01 -17.45 11.51
C MET A 1 19.48 -17.15 10.12
N SER A 2 19.99 -17.76 9.05
CA SER A 2 19.38 -17.57 7.72
C SER A 2 18.06 -18.33 7.67
N GLN A 3 16.94 -17.62 7.74
CA GLN A 3 15.63 -18.22 7.52
C GLN A 3 15.58 -18.82 6.10
N ILE A 4 14.97 -20.00 5.97
CA ILE A 4 14.83 -20.70 4.68
C ILE A 4 13.59 -20.23 3.93
N ASN A 5 12.55 -19.83 4.67
CA ASN A 5 11.27 -19.33 4.15
C ASN A 5 10.98 -17.93 4.73
N GLY A 6 10.30 -17.07 3.98
CA GLY A 6 9.95 -15.71 4.41
C GLY A 6 8.60 -15.61 5.11
N ASP A 7 8.41 -14.62 5.97
CA ASP A 7 7.14 -14.42 6.67
C ASP A 7 6.08 -13.98 5.64
N PRO A 8 4.91 -14.63 5.52
CA PRO A 8 3.96 -14.30 4.45
C PRO A 8 3.26 -12.97 4.69
N ILE A 9 3.07 -12.60 5.96
CA ILE A 9 2.44 -11.36 6.37
C ILE A 9 3.09 -10.86 7.66
N VAL A 10 3.25 -9.54 7.74
CA VAL A 10 3.55 -8.81 8.97
C VAL A 10 2.57 -7.65 9.08
N MET A 11 2.01 -7.45 10.26
CA MET A 11 1.05 -6.39 10.57
C MET A 11 1.53 -5.63 11.80
N ARG A 12 1.43 -4.31 11.77
CA ARG A 12 1.83 -3.42 12.86
C ARG A 12 0.62 -2.64 13.39
N SER A 13 0.74 -2.31 14.67
CA SER A 13 -0.16 -1.38 15.34
C SER A 13 -0.06 -0.01 14.70
N ASP A 14 -1.19 0.70 14.63
CA ASP A 14 -1.27 2.06 14.07
C ASP A 14 -0.84 3.13 15.10
N PHE A 15 -0.61 2.75 16.36
CA PHE A 15 -0.40 3.69 17.47
C PHE A 15 1.05 3.81 17.95
N PHE A 16 1.97 3.02 17.39
CA PHE A 16 3.40 3.17 17.71
C PHE A 16 3.95 4.51 17.17
N GLY A 17 4.99 5.02 17.83
CA GLY A 17 5.75 6.21 17.48
C GLY A 17 4.98 7.53 17.53
N LEU A 18 3.75 7.52 18.04
CA LEU A 18 3.00 8.74 18.39
C LEU A 18 3.57 9.40 19.66
N ASP A 19 3.88 8.59 20.69
CA ASP A 19 4.45 9.04 21.95
C ASP A 19 5.34 7.94 22.58
N PRO A 20 6.56 8.26 23.07
CA PRO A 20 7.46 7.26 23.66
C PRO A 20 6.93 6.55 24.92
N ALA A 21 6.06 7.16 25.71
CA ALA A 21 5.39 6.52 26.83
C ALA A 21 4.24 5.63 26.36
N LEU A 22 3.50 6.03 25.32
CA LEU A 22 2.54 5.14 24.65
C LEU A 22 3.23 3.90 24.08
N ASP A 23 4.39 4.05 23.43
CA ASP A 23 5.17 2.94 22.88
C ASP A 23 5.51 1.89 23.93
N ARG A 24 5.97 2.32 25.11
CA ARG A 24 6.26 1.41 26.23
C ARG A 24 5.02 0.69 26.74
N LYS A 25 3.87 1.38 26.79
CA LYS A 25 2.58 0.78 27.16
C LYS A 25 2.15 -0.28 26.14
N LEU A 26 2.28 0.02 24.84
CA LEU A 26 1.99 -0.91 23.75
C LEU A 26 2.95 -2.11 23.73
N GLU A 27 4.24 -1.91 24.02
CA GLU A 27 5.21 -3.00 24.15
C GLU A 27 4.82 -3.97 25.27
N ASP A 28 4.45 -3.47 26.44
CA ASP A 28 3.99 -4.29 27.57
C ASP A 28 2.65 -4.99 27.24
N PHE A 29 1.72 -4.31 26.56
CA PHE A 29 0.49 -4.94 26.06
C PHE A 29 0.79 -6.12 25.12
N TYR A 30 1.64 -5.91 24.11
CA TYR A 30 1.99 -6.94 23.14
C TYR A 30 2.86 -8.06 23.74
N ASN A 31 3.62 -7.79 24.80
CA ASN A 31 4.24 -8.83 25.62
C ASN A 31 3.17 -9.74 26.25
N GLY A 32 2.11 -9.15 26.81
CA GLY A 32 0.95 -9.86 27.33
C GLY A 32 0.23 -10.68 26.27
N VAL A 33 -0.11 -10.08 25.13
CA VAL A 33 -0.76 -10.76 23.99
C VAL A 33 0.04 -11.98 23.56
N ARG A 34 1.36 -11.83 23.33
CA ARG A 34 2.22 -12.93 22.89
C ARG A 34 2.21 -14.14 23.83
N GLN A 35 1.99 -13.93 25.13
CA GLN A 35 2.08 -14.98 26.14
C GLN A 35 0.73 -15.55 26.53
N TYR A 36 -0.33 -14.73 26.53
CA TYR A 36 -1.58 -15.07 27.19
C TYR A 36 -2.81 -15.09 26.28
N ASP A 37 -2.77 -14.44 25.11
CA ASP A 37 -3.86 -14.50 24.12
C ASP A 37 -4.09 -15.96 23.69
N GLN A 38 -5.31 -16.46 23.89
CA GLN A 38 -5.66 -17.86 23.61
C GLN A 38 -6.31 -18.06 22.24
N ASP A 39 -6.90 -17.02 21.65
CA ASP A 39 -7.74 -17.15 20.46
C ASP A 39 -7.24 -16.36 19.24
N GLY A 40 -6.10 -15.68 19.36
CA GLY A 40 -5.42 -15.11 18.21
C GLY A 40 -5.96 -13.75 17.80
N ASP A 41 -6.84 -13.16 18.61
CA ASP A 41 -7.57 -11.95 18.24
C ASP A 41 -6.80 -10.66 18.56
N ASN A 42 -5.61 -10.79 19.17
CA ASN A 42 -4.75 -9.70 19.63
C ASN A 42 -5.41 -8.77 20.65
N ARG A 43 -6.29 -9.33 21.48
CA ARG A 43 -6.95 -8.65 22.59
C ARG A 43 -6.84 -9.51 23.84
N LEU A 44 -6.90 -8.88 25.00
CA LEU A 44 -6.85 -9.58 26.27
C LEU A 44 -8.17 -9.37 27.01
N ARG A 45 -8.88 -10.46 27.29
CA ARG A 45 -10.12 -10.43 28.07
C ARG A 45 -9.83 -10.15 29.54
N VAL A 46 -10.40 -9.07 30.05
CA VAL A 46 -10.20 -8.59 31.44
C VAL A 46 -10.66 -9.62 32.47
N SER A 47 -11.72 -10.37 32.17
CA SER A 47 -12.31 -11.36 33.07
C SER A 47 -11.85 -12.80 32.82
N HIS A 48 -11.03 -13.05 31.80
CA HIS A 48 -10.61 -14.40 31.43
C HIS A 48 -9.42 -14.85 32.29
N SER A 49 -9.53 -16.04 32.89
CA SER A 49 -8.57 -16.53 33.88
C SER A 49 -7.11 -16.65 33.41
N VAL A 50 -6.87 -16.70 32.10
CA VAL A 50 -5.51 -16.78 31.51
C VAL A 50 -5.10 -15.46 30.89
N GLU A 51 -5.97 -14.84 30.09
CA GLU A 51 -5.62 -13.62 29.34
C GLU A 51 -5.43 -12.40 30.24
N SER A 52 -6.22 -12.29 31.31
CA SER A 52 -6.07 -11.18 32.26
C SER A 52 -4.72 -11.16 32.96
N GLN A 53 -3.99 -12.28 32.98
CA GLN A 53 -2.62 -12.35 33.51
C GLN A 53 -1.60 -11.64 32.60
N GLY A 54 -1.96 -11.40 31.34
CA GLY A 54 -1.14 -10.63 30.40
C GLY A 54 -1.24 -9.12 30.57
N LEU A 55 -2.21 -8.63 31.35
CA LEU A 55 -2.37 -7.20 31.62
C LEU A 55 -1.40 -6.77 32.74
N PRO A 56 -0.52 -5.78 32.49
CA PRO A 56 0.30 -5.21 33.54
C PRO A 56 -0.56 -4.58 34.66
N PRO A 57 -0.07 -4.57 35.91
CA PRO A 57 -0.85 -4.05 37.03
C PRO A 57 -1.02 -2.53 36.95
N ASP A 58 -2.13 -2.01 37.46
CA ASP A 58 -2.45 -0.57 37.48
C ASP A 58 -1.38 0.28 38.18
N SER A 59 -0.61 -0.32 39.08
CA SER A 59 0.49 0.33 39.81
C SER A 59 1.77 0.55 38.97
N ARG A 60 1.79 0.13 37.71
CA ARG A 60 2.92 0.33 36.81
C ARG A 60 3.00 1.80 36.40
N ASP A 61 4.15 2.40 36.68
CA ASP A 61 4.48 3.79 36.36
C ASP A 61 5.21 3.84 35.00
N TYR A 62 4.66 4.57 34.03
CA TYR A 62 5.31 4.80 32.74
C TYR A 62 5.89 6.20 32.57
N ASP A 63 5.44 7.22 33.30
CA ASP A 63 5.92 8.60 33.13
C ASP A 63 7.01 9.00 34.15
N GLY A 64 7.26 8.16 35.15
CA GLY A 64 8.27 8.32 36.18
C GLY A 64 7.84 9.24 37.33
N ASP A 65 6.53 9.45 37.53
CA ASP A 65 6.00 10.31 38.59
C ASP A 65 5.79 9.60 39.95
N ASP A 66 6.24 8.34 40.06
CA ASP A 66 6.08 7.43 41.21
C ASP A 66 4.61 7.08 41.51
N ARG A 67 3.69 7.21 40.54
CA ARG A 67 2.29 6.79 40.62
C ARG A 67 1.97 5.77 39.53
N GLY A 68 0.95 4.95 39.80
CA GLY A 68 0.47 3.99 38.81
C GLY A 68 -0.40 4.68 37.75
N ASP A 69 -0.14 4.39 36.49
CA ASP A 69 -0.83 5.00 35.34
C ASP A 69 -2.22 4.42 35.08
N ASN A 70 -2.55 3.24 35.63
CA ASN A 70 -3.75 2.48 35.24
C ASN A 70 -3.87 2.31 33.70
N ALA A 71 -2.75 2.11 33.02
CA ALA A 71 -2.62 2.19 31.55
C ALA A 71 -3.42 1.16 30.74
N PHE A 72 -3.99 0.14 31.38
CA PHE A 72 -4.68 -0.99 30.74
C PHE A 72 -6.13 -1.14 31.21
N ALA A 73 -6.78 -0.01 31.49
CA ALA A 73 -8.19 0.03 31.84
C ALA A 73 -9.09 -0.28 30.64
N ASP A 74 -10.21 -0.97 30.89
CA ASP A 74 -11.26 -1.21 29.88
C ASP A 74 -12.11 0.04 29.68
N ILE A 75 -11.49 1.10 29.15
CA ILE A 75 -12.12 2.39 28.89
C ILE A 75 -13.22 2.27 27.82
N THR A 76 -13.14 1.26 26.95
CA THR A 76 -14.16 0.95 25.94
C THR A 76 -15.37 0.21 26.53
N GLY A 77 -15.23 -0.41 27.72
CA GLY A 77 -16.28 -1.20 28.37
C GLY A 77 -16.65 -2.46 27.60
N THR A 78 -15.76 -2.96 26.74
CA THR A 78 -16.03 -4.13 25.88
C THR A 78 -15.72 -5.45 26.56
N GLY A 79 -15.04 -5.42 27.72
CA GLY A 79 -14.49 -6.59 28.40
C GLY A 79 -13.14 -7.05 27.83
N TYR A 80 -12.58 -6.31 26.88
CA TYR A 80 -11.32 -6.59 26.20
C TYR A 80 -10.41 -5.36 26.30
N ILE A 81 -9.12 -5.61 26.47
CA ILE A 81 -8.08 -4.60 26.27
C ILE A 81 -7.40 -4.88 24.94
N ASP A 82 -7.32 -3.86 24.11
CA ASP A 82 -6.57 -3.84 22.86
C ASP A 82 -5.71 -2.58 22.76
N GLU A 83 -4.95 -2.44 21.68
CA GLU A 83 -4.11 -1.25 21.46
C GLU A 83 -4.89 0.06 21.46
N PHE A 84 -6.15 0.04 21.02
CA PHE A 84 -7.01 1.23 21.02
C PHE A 84 -7.41 1.60 22.44
N SER A 85 -7.71 0.61 23.29
CA SER A 85 -7.95 0.83 24.71
C SER A 85 -6.73 1.47 25.41
N VAL A 86 -5.52 1.03 25.06
CA VAL A 86 -4.26 1.61 25.56
C VAL A 86 -4.06 3.05 25.05
N PHE A 87 -4.32 3.29 23.76
CA PHE A 87 -4.30 4.62 23.16
C PHE A 87 -5.27 5.59 23.84
N LEU A 88 -6.54 5.18 24.00
CA LEU A 88 -7.56 5.97 24.68
C LEU A 88 -7.15 6.25 26.12
N THR A 89 -6.66 5.25 26.86
CA THR A 89 -6.21 5.47 28.25
C THR A 89 -5.01 6.43 28.33
N HIS A 90 -4.17 6.48 27.30
CA HIS A 90 -3.04 7.40 27.25
C HIS A 90 -3.47 8.86 27.03
N TYR A 91 -4.38 9.12 26.08
CA TYR A 91 -4.77 10.50 25.71
C TYR A 91 -6.05 11.01 26.37
N ALA A 92 -6.98 10.12 26.75
CA ALA A 92 -8.30 10.48 27.28
C ALA A 92 -8.35 10.55 28.82
N ALA A 93 -7.24 10.28 29.53
CA ALA A 93 -7.25 9.98 30.97
C ALA A 93 -7.97 11.02 31.86
N GLU A 94 -7.97 12.31 31.46
CA GLU A 94 -8.64 13.39 32.21
C GLU A 94 -10.00 13.81 31.63
N SER A 95 -10.23 13.62 30.33
CA SER A 95 -11.43 14.09 29.59
C SER A 95 -12.48 13.01 29.37
N GLY A 96 -12.12 11.73 29.42
CA GLY A 96 -12.99 10.59 29.11
C GLY A 96 -13.09 10.23 27.62
N SER A 97 -12.67 11.13 26.74
CA SER A 97 -12.53 10.93 25.29
C SER A 97 -11.27 11.62 24.75
N VAL A 98 -10.78 11.16 23.59
CA VAL A 98 -9.73 11.84 22.83
C VAL A 98 -10.42 12.80 21.86
N VAL A 99 -10.12 14.08 21.94
CA VAL A 99 -10.78 15.15 21.17
C VAL A 99 -9.81 15.63 20.09
N GLY A 100 -10.29 15.60 18.84
CA GLY A 100 -9.54 16.08 17.69
C GLY A 100 -9.61 17.60 17.50
N PRO A 101 -8.78 18.19 16.63
CA PRO A 101 -8.87 19.59 16.20
C PRO A 101 -10.24 19.96 15.61
N ALA A 102 -10.80 21.10 16.01
CA ALA A 102 -12.13 21.59 15.58
C ALA A 102 -12.31 21.82 14.06
N VAL A 103 -11.23 21.76 13.26
CA VAL A 103 -11.25 22.08 11.82
C VAL A 103 -11.95 21.02 10.97
N VAL A 104 -12.13 19.80 11.47
CA VAL A 104 -12.57 18.65 10.65
C VAL A 104 -13.96 18.12 10.96
N THR A 105 -14.64 18.69 11.96
CA THR A 105 -15.99 18.25 12.35
C THR A 105 -16.93 19.45 12.58
N PRO A 106 -17.16 20.31 11.57
CA PRO A 106 -17.90 21.57 11.74
C PRO A 106 -19.36 21.40 12.23
N ALA A 107 -19.90 20.17 12.24
CA ALA A 107 -21.22 19.83 12.75
C ALA A 107 -21.20 18.95 14.03
N SER A 108 -20.04 18.67 14.63
CA SER A 108 -19.99 17.74 15.77
C SER A 108 -20.20 18.42 17.13
N PRO A 109 -20.69 17.66 18.13
CA PRO A 109 -20.85 18.16 19.51
C PRO A 109 -19.54 18.66 20.15
N SER A 110 -18.39 18.14 19.71
CA SER A 110 -17.06 18.42 20.25
C SER A 110 -16.35 19.62 19.61
N ALA A 111 -16.94 20.26 18.59
CA ALA A 111 -16.34 21.40 17.88
C ALA A 111 -15.98 22.62 18.78
N SER A 112 -16.48 22.65 20.02
CA SER A 112 -16.17 23.69 21.03
C SER A 112 -15.19 23.25 22.12
N GLN A 113 -14.75 22.00 22.10
CA GLN A 113 -13.78 21.44 23.04
C GLN A 113 -12.34 21.71 22.59
N GLU A 114 -11.40 21.82 23.54
CA GLU A 114 -9.98 21.92 23.22
C GLU A 114 -9.44 20.55 22.82
N ALA A 115 -8.75 20.47 21.67
CA ALA A 115 -8.16 19.22 21.20
C ALA A 115 -7.06 18.74 22.15
N ASN A 116 -7.12 17.48 22.57
CA ASN A 116 -6.09 16.82 23.39
C ASN A 116 -5.22 15.85 22.58
N PHE A 117 -5.52 15.66 21.29
CA PHE A 117 -4.72 14.88 20.36
C PHE A 117 -4.54 15.63 19.03
N ALA A 118 -3.29 15.97 18.73
CA ALA A 118 -2.90 16.63 17.48
C ALA A 118 -1.64 16.00 16.86
N ALA A 119 -1.19 14.85 17.40
CA ALA A 119 0.02 14.18 16.95
C ALA A 119 -0.16 13.57 15.54
N ASP A 120 -1.35 13.04 15.24
CA ASP A 120 -1.71 12.46 13.94
C ASP A 120 -3.21 12.65 13.67
N LEU A 121 -3.58 13.73 12.98
CA LEU A 121 -4.99 14.04 12.69
C LEU A 121 -5.62 13.02 11.72
N ASP A 122 -4.84 12.44 10.81
CA ASP A 122 -5.37 11.50 9.83
C ASP A 122 -5.73 10.19 10.49
N LEU A 123 -4.86 9.69 11.39
CA LEU A 123 -5.20 8.56 12.23
C LEU A 123 -6.47 8.85 13.03
N PHE A 124 -6.61 10.04 13.61
CA PHE A 124 -7.81 10.43 14.33
C PHE A 124 -9.06 10.32 13.45
N LEU A 125 -9.08 11.02 12.32
CA LEU A 125 -10.22 11.08 11.41
C LEU A 125 -10.59 9.72 10.86
N LEU A 126 -9.59 8.91 10.53
CA LEU A 126 -9.85 7.57 10.02
C LEU A 126 -10.54 6.72 11.09
N VAL A 127 -10.10 6.79 12.36
CA VAL A 127 -10.74 6.02 13.43
C VAL A 127 -12.17 6.50 13.67
N ASP A 128 -12.38 7.82 13.79
CA ASP A 128 -13.69 8.45 14.04
C ASP A 128 -14.69 8.15 12.92
N GLN A 129 -14.25 8.27 11.66
CA GLN A 129 -15.10 8.01 10.49
C GLN A 129 -15.15 6.52 10.10
N ALA A 130 -14.51 5.62 10.87
CA ALA A 130 -14.53 4.20 10.60
C ALA A 130 -15.93 3.59 10.82
N VAL A 131 -16.30 2.65 9.94
CA VAL A 131 -17.54 1.86 10.04
C VAL A 131 -18.77 2.76 10.15
N PRO A 132 -19.23 3.31 9.02
CA PRO A 132 -20.54 3.97 8.99
C PRO A 132 -21.66 2.97 9.35
N ASP A 133 -22.85 3.47 9.74
CA ASP A 133 -24.03 2.70 10.20
C ASP A 133 -23.87 2.12 11.60
N ARG A 134 -23.36 2.92 12.55
CA ARG A 134 -23.12 2.48 13.93
C ARG A 134 -24.42 2.13 14.65
N ASN A 135 -25.53 2.77 14.29
CA ASN A 135 -26.84 2.45 14.85
C ASN A 135 -27.56 1.27 14.15
N ARG A 136 -27.01 0.78 13.01
CA ARG A 136 -27.50 -0.37 12.24
C ARG A 136 -28.91 -0.20 11.70
N ASN A 137 -29.29 1.02 11.33
CA ASN A 137 -30.58 1.30 10.73
C ASN A 137 -30.54 1.18 9.18
N GLY A 138 -29.35 0.96 8.60
CA GLY A 138 -29.14 0.80 7.17
C GLY A 138 -29.04 2.11 6.39
N VAL A 139 -28.97 3.24 7.09
CA VAL A 139 -28.75 4.58 6.54
C VAL A 139 -27.53 5.14 7.25
N SER A 140 -26.50 5.49 6.48
CA SER A 140 -25.23 5.90 7.07
C SER A 140 -24.36 6.64 6.09
N GLY A 141 -23.31 7.27 6.61
CA GLY A 141 -22.38 8.03 5.79
C GLY A 141 -22.89 9.44 5.55
N PHE A 142 -22.47 10.00 4.44
CA PHE A 142 -22.72 11.38 4.06
C PHE A 142 -23.01 11.45 2.56
N GLU A 143 -23.63 12.54 2.14
CA GLU A 143 -23.71 12.92 0.74
C GLU A 143 -22.30 13.28 0.27
N ASP A 144 -21.57 12.26 -0.15
CA ASP A 144 -20.25 12.37 -0.77
C ASP A 144 -20.42 12.91 -2.20
N GLU A 145 -20.67 14.23 -2.30
CA GLU A 145 -20.96 14.91 -3.57
C GLU A 145 -19.78 14.79 -4.54
N ASN A 146 -18.58 14.67 -3.99
CA ASN A 146 -17.35 14.61 -4.73
C ASN A 146 -16.72 13.21 -4.75
N HIS A 147 -17.47 12.15 -4.45
CA HIS A 147 -17.10 10.73 -4.42
C HIS A 147 -15.64 10.42 -4.02
N ASN A 148 -15.07 11.18 -3.08
CA ASN A 148 -13.69 11.03 -2.63
C ASN A 148 -13.58 10.10 -1.41
N ASN A 149 -14.72 9.59 -0.93
CA ASN A 149 -14.87 8.78 0.28
C ASN A 149 -14.30 9.47 1.53
N ARG A 150 -14.42 10.79 1.63
CA ARG A 150 -14.03 11.61 2.78
C ARG A 150 -15.11 12.63 3.08
N LEU A 151 -15.41 12.79 4.36
CA LEU A 151 -16.34 13.81 4.80
C LEU A 151 -15.69 15.20 4.69
N ASP A 152 -16.20 16.04 3.78
CA ASP A 152 -15.74 17.40 3.56
C ASP A 152 -16.66 18.45 4.23
N ALA A 153 -16.10 19.64 4.44
CA ALA A 153 -16.85 20.76 5.01
C ALA A 153 -18.01 21.17 4.10
N GLY A 154 -19.25 20.98 4.58
CA GLY A 154 -20.48 21.35 3.87
C GLY A 154 -21.28 20.15 3.37
N GLU A 155 -20.71 18.94 3.39
CA GLU A 155 -21.43 17.71 3.08
C GLU A 155 -22.42 17.35 4.19
N THR A 156 -23.53 16.75 3.79
CA THR A 156 -24.64 16.44 4.71
C THR A 156 -24.59 14.98 5.13
N PHE A 157 -24.63 14.72 6.42
CA PHE A 157 -24.80 13.36 6.93
C PHE A 157 -26.15 12.76 6.50
N LEU A 158 -26.14 11.50 6.07
CA LEU A 158 -27.32 10.84 5.51
C LEU A 158 -28.34 10.43 6.58
N ASP A 159 -27.88 10.05 7.77
CA ASP A 159 -28.71 9.45 8.81
C ASP A 159 -29.41 10.47 9.72
N ARG A 160 -30.12 11.42 9.10
CA ARG A 160 -30.82 12.49 9.80
C ARG A 160 -32.23 12.05 10.22
N ASP A 161 -32.49 11.99 11.52
CA ASP A 161 -33.85 11.86 12.04
C ASP A 161 -34.64 13.15 11.77
N PRO A 162 -35.71 13.10 10.94
CA PRO A 162 -36.46 14.29 10.55
C PRO A 162 -37.30 14.88 11.69
N LEU A 163 -37.58 14.11 12.75
CA LEU A 163 -38.38 14.54 13.90
C LEU A 163 -37.54 15.26 14.96
N THR A 164 -36.33 14.75 15.22
CA THR A 164 -35.42 15.30 16.24
C THR A 164 -34.36 16.23 15.65
N GLY A 165 -34.11 16.14 14.34
CA GLY A 165 -33.07 16.89 13.63
C GLY A 165 -31.65 16.40 13.90
N VAL A 166 -31.52 15.25 14.56
CA VAL A 166 -30.29 14.62 14.99
C VAL A 166 -29.76 13.69 13.90
N TYR A 167 -28.44 13.57 13.79
CA TYR A 167 -27.79 12.53 13.01
C TYR A 167 -27.50 11.34 13.90
N SER A 168 -28.23 10.23 13.71
CA SER A 168 -28.25 9.15 14.70
C SER A 168 -26.94 8.36 14.74
N ASP A 169 -26.26 8.22 13.61
CA ASP A 169 -24.88 7.70 13.54
C ASP A 169 -23.86 8.59 14.26
N VAL A 170 -23.97 9.92 14.14
CA VAL A 170 -23.10 10.86 14.88
C VAL A 170 -23.31 10.73 16.38
N GLN A 171 -24.55 10.55 16.84
CA GLN A 171 -24.81 10.23 18.26
C GLN A 171 -24.29 8.86 18.70
N ALA A 172 -24.12 7.95 17.75
CA ALA A 172 -23.49 6.65 17.98
C ALA A 172 -21.96 6.70 17.80
N GLY A 173 -21.38 7.91 17.74
CA GLY A 173 -19.94 8.17 17.74
C GLY A 173 -19.30 8.33 16.36
N TRP A 174 -20.04 8.19 15.25
CA TRP A 174 -19.43 8.25 13.92
C TRP A 174 -19.25 9.70 13.46
N ALA A 175 -18.01 10.08 13.15
CA ALA A 175 -17.68 11.44 12.70
C ALA A 175 -18.11 12.52 13.70
N ASP A 176 -18.00 12.23 15.00
CA ASP A 176 -18.44 13.10 16.09
C ASP A 176 -17.28 13.92 16.71
N GLY A 177 -16.07 13.76 16.19
CA GLY A 177 -14.88 14.50 16.61
C GLY A 177 -14.35 14.10 17.98
N GLU A 178 -14.81 12.97 18.53
CA GLU A 178 -14.27 12.35 19.73
C GLU A 178 -13.90 10.88 19.41
N LEU A 179 -12.76 10.41 19.91
CA LEU A 179 -12.48 8.98 19.99
C LEU A 179 -12.77 8.51 21.40
N ASP A 180 -13.72 7.60 21.52
CA ASP A 180 -14.13 7.00 22.77
C ASP A 180 -14.56 5.54 22.59
N ARG A 181 -15.40 5.03 23.50
CA ARG A 181 -15.92 3.66 23.45
C ARG A 181 -16.83 3.36 22.26
N TYR A 182 -17.37 4.37 21.60
CA TYR A 182 -18.25 4.22 20.45
C TYR A 182 -17.44 3.95 19.18
N ASP A 183 -16.15 4.29 19.16
CA ASP A 183 -15.25 4.05 18.04
C ASP A 183 -14.80 2.59 17.96
N GLY A 184 -15.24 1.96 16.88
CA GLY A 184 -14.97 0.55 16.62
C GLY A 184 -13.62 0.30 15.95
N TYR A 185 -12.52 0.84 16.47
CA TYR A 185 -11.18 0.56 15.93
C TYR A 185 -10.92 -0.94 15.90
N ASN A 186 -10.63 -1.45 14.70
CA ASN A 186 -10.12 -2.79 14.48
C ASN A 186 -9.21 -2.74 13.26
N LYS A 187 -8.02 -3.33 13.37
CA LYS A 187 -7.09 -3.44 12.23
C LYS A 187 -7.65 -4.38 11.16
N VAL A 188 -8.17 -5.53 11.60
CA VAL A 188 -8.86 -6.50 10.74
C VAL A 188 -10.26 -6.76 11.26
N ARG A 189 -11.26 -6.56 10.41
CA ARG A 189 -12.65 -6.97 10.65
C ARG A 189 -12.93 -8.21 9.84
N GLY A 190 -13.06 -9.34 10.50
CA GLY A 190 -13.23 -10.66 9.90
C GLY A 190 -12.23 -11.69 10.41
N THR A 191 -12.12 -12.81 9.69
CA THR A 191 -11.25 -13.93 10.05
C THR A 191 -10.05 -13.98 9.12
N VAL A 192 -8.85 -14.15 9.69
CA VAL A 192 -7.61 -14.41 8.95
C VAL A 192 -7.49 -15.91 8.71
N TYR A 193 -7.39 -16.31 7.45
CA TYR A 193 -7.21 -17.71 7.07
C TYR A 193 -5.78 -17.99 6.61
N LEU A 194 -5.18 -19.04 7.15
CA LEU A 194 -3.84 -19.50 6.82
C LEU A 194 -3.91 -20.95 6.35
N ARG A 195 -3.27 -21.23 5.21
CA ARG A 195 -3.15 -22.60 4.70
C ARG A 195 -2.21 -23.47 5.54
N SER A 196 -1.16 -22.87 6.09
CA SER A 196 -0.24 -23.61 6.97
C SER A 196 -0.96 -24.10 8.21
N GLY A 197 -0.64 -25.31 8.66
CA GLY A 197 -1.02 -25.75 10.00
C GLY A 197 -0.25 -24.99 11.07
N PHE A 198 -0.84 -24.85 12.26
CA PHE A 198 -0.24 -24.11 13.39
C PHE A 198 1.13 -24.66 13.79
N GLY A 199 1.26 -25.97 14.03
CA GLY A 199 2.55 -26.56 14.42
C GLY A 199 3.64 -26.46 13.34
N ALA A 200 3.25 -26.47 12.06
CA ALA A 200 4.18 -26.26 10.95
C ALA A 200 4.67 -24.80 10.90
N TRP A 201 3.78 -23.85 11.19
CA TRP A 201 4.12 -22.43 11.31
C TRP A 201 5.14 -22.20 12.44
N GLU A 202 4.82 -22.64 13.66
CA GLU A 202 5.70 -22.45 14.82
C GLU A 202 7.07 -23.10 14.62
N SER A 203 7.10 -24.34 14.09
CA SER A 203 8.35 -25.05 13.84
C SER A 203 9.24 -24.36 12.80
N ALA A 204 8.64 -23.77 11.76
CA ALA A 204 9.38 -23.09 10.70
C ALA A 204 9.93 -21.73 11.13
N ARG A 205 9.25 -21.05 12.07
CA ARG A 205 9.55 -19.66 12.46
C ARG A 205 10.31 -19.53 13.76
N GLY A 206 10.15 -20.48 14.69
CA GLY A 206 10.67 -20.37 16.05
C GLY A 206 10.00 -19.25 16.87
N GLN A 207 8.92 -18.66 16.36
CA GLN A 207 8.12 -17.62 17.02
C GLN A 207 6.63 -17.80 16.71
N GLY A 208 5.78 -17.44 17.67
CA GLY A 208 4.32 -17.48 17.53
C GLY A 208 3.80 -16.37 16.60
N ILE A 209 2.59 -16.55 16.05
CA ILE A 209 1.98 -15.62 15.09
C ILE A 209 1.81 -14.19 15.62
N HIS A 210 1.59 -14.04 16.93
CA HIS A 210 1.46 -12.74 17.62
C HIS A 210 2.72 -11.87 17.55
N SER A 211 3.87 -12.43 17.18
CA SER A 211 5.09 -11.64 16.92
C SER A 211 5.04 -10.91 15.57
N LEU A 212 4.25 -11.43 14.63
CA LEU A 212 4.17 -10.98 13.24
C LEU A 212 2.89 -10.19 12.97
N ILE A 213 1.78 -10.58 13.57
CA ILE A 213 0.47 -9.96 13.35
C ILE A 213 0.09 -9.19 14.62
N ARG A 214 0.21 -7.85 14.57
CA ARG A 214 -0.26 -6.89 15.59
C ARG A 214 -1.40 -6.07 15.01
N GLY A 215 -2.28 -5.47 15.80
CA GLY A 215 -3.59 -5.03 15.31
C GLY A 215 -4.69 -5.89 15.90
N SER A 216 -5.71 -5.29 16.51
CA SER A 216 -6.89 -6.05 16.94
C SER A 216 -7.60 -6.69 15.73
N ILE A 217 -7.95 -7.97 15.87
CA ILE A 217 -8.68 -8.76 14.87
C ILE A 217 -10.05 -9.06 15.44
N ARG A 218 -11.10 -8.57 14.79
CA ARG A 218 -12.47 -8.79 15.22
C ARG A 218 -13.22 -9.69 14.24
N PRO A 219 -13.33 -10.99 14.52
CA PRO A 219 -14.10 -11.88 13.68
C PRO A 219 -15.60 -11.65 13.86
N ALA A 220 -16.38 -12.17 12.91
CA ALA A 220 -17.83 -12.26 13.06
C ALA A 220 -18.19 -13.16 14.26
N THR A 221 -19.35 -12.91 14.89
CA THR A 221 -19.82 -13.68 16.05
C THR A 221 -19.79 -15.19 15.78
N GLY A 222 -19.12 -15.93 16.66
CA GLY A 222 -18.99 -17.39 16.55
C GLY A 222 -17.93 -17.87 15.56
N ARG A 223 -17.15 -16.97 14.95
CA ARG A 223 -15.98 -17.30 14.14
C ARG A 223 -14.69 -17.03 14.92
N PRO A 224 -13.63 -17.85 14.71
CA PRO A 224 -12.31 -17.56 15.26
C PRO A 224 -11.66 -16.37 14.54
N ALA A 225 -10.74 -15.68 15.22
CA ALA A 225 -9.96 -14.59 14.63
C ALA A 225 -8.97 -15.12 13.59
N ILE A 226 -8.30 -16.22 13.90
CA ILE A 226 -7.32 -16.88 13.01
C ILE A 226 -7.68 -18.35 12.82
N VAL A 227 -7.64 -18.82 11.58
CA VAL A 227 -7.82 -20.24 11.22
C VAL A 227 -6.56 -20.75 10.53
N PHE A 228 -5.85 -21.67 11.18
CA PHE A 228 -4.77 -22.44 10.57
C PHE A 228 -5.31 -23.68 9.86
N GLY A 229 -4.60 -24.14 8.83
CA GLY A 229 -4.98 -25.33 8.06
C GLY A 229 -6.28 -25.16 7.28
N ALA A 230 -6.58 -23.93 6.81
CA ALA A 230 -7.77 -23.67 6.01
C ALA A 230 -7.80 -24.59 4.77
N SER A 231 -8.96 -25.20 4.50
CA SER A 231 -9.13 -26.10 3.36
C SER A 231 -9.06 -25.36 2.03
N GLY A 232 -8.84 -26.11 0.94
CA GLY A 232 -8.97 -25.59 -0.43
C GLY A 232 -10.35 -25.01 -0.76
N SER A 233 -11.37 -25.32 0.05
CA SER A 233 -12.71 -24.74 -0.08
C SER A 233 -12.89 -23.41 0.67
N VAL A 234 -11.87 -22.92 1.37
CA VAL A 234 -11.91 -21.61 2.05
C VAL A 234 -10.82 -20.73 1.45
N LEU A 235 -9.62 -21.27 1.30
CA LEU A 235 -8.54 -20.66 0.54
C LEU A 235 -8.26 -21.54 -0.69
N PRO A 236 -8.76 -21.17 -1.90
CA PRO A 236 -8.56 -21.97 -3.11
C PRO A 236 -7.09 -22.11 -3.46
N ASP A 237 -6.71 -23.25 -4.05
CA ASP A 237 -5.37 -23.45 -4.59
C ASP A 237 -5.18 -22.52 -5.80
N LEU A 238 -4.36 -21.49 -5.63
CA LEU A 238 -4.03 -20.56 -6.68
C LEU A 238 -2.74 -20.98 -7.35
N SER A 239 -2.76 -20.93 -8.67
CA SER A 239 -1.60 -21.16 -9.52
C SER A 239 -1.47 -19.99 -10.48
N LEU A 240 -0.29 -19.81 -11.07
CA LEU A 240 -0.14 -18.81 -12.13
C LEU A 240 -1.10 -19.05 -13.29
N SER A 241 -1.41 -20.32 -13.59
CA SER A 241 -2.40 -20.66 -14.62
C SER A 241 -3.81 -20.12 -14.33
N THR A 242 -4.16 -19.95 -13.04
CA THR A 242 -5.44 -19.34 -12.62
C THR A 242 -5.55 -17.90 -13.09
N PHE A 243 -4.44 -17.17 -13.17
CA PHE A 243 -4.41 -15.77 -13.57
C PHE A 243 -4.21 -15.59 -15.07
N THR A 244 -3.42 -16.45 -15.72
CA THR A 244 -3.17 -16.34 -17.17
C THR A 244 -4.43 -16.43 -18.05
N SER A 245 -5.48 -17.14 -17.60
CA SER A 245 -6.77 -17.14 -18.31
C SER A 245 -7.49 -15.79 -18.23
N ASN A 246 -7.24 -15.04 -17.15
CA ASN A 246 -7.88 -13.76 -16.88
C ASN A 246 -7.16 -12.62 -17.59
N ASP A 247 -5.84 -12.75 -17.80
CA ASP A 247 -5.04 -11.79 -18.58
C ASP A 247 -5.71 -11.47 -19.92
N ALA A 248 -6.20 -12.49 -20.64
CA ALA A 248 -6.86 -12.32 -21.92
C ALA A 248 -8.22 -11.58 -21.82
N GLN A 249 -8.97 -11.82 -20.75
CA GLN A 249 -10.27 -11.17 -20.52
C GLN A 249 -10.08 -9.69 -20.14
N PHE A 250 -9.22 -9.40 -19.17
CA PHE A 250 -8.95 -8.02 -18.77
C PHE A 250 -8.25 -7.23 -19.85
N ARG A 251 -7.33 -7.84 -20.62
CA ARG A 251 -6.76 -7.19 -21.80
C ARG A 251 -7.80 -6.89 -22.87
N ALA A 252 -8.82 -7.74 -23.02
CA ALA A 252 -9.92 -7.48 -23.95
C ALA A 252 -10.87 -6.36 -23.46
N LEU A 253 -10.88 -6.06 -22.16
CA LEU A 253 -11.60 -4.91 -21.59
C LEU A 253 -10.79 -3.61 -21.68
N ALA A 254 -9.46 -3.70 -21.75
CA ALA A 254 -8.58 -2.59 -22.10
C ALA A 254 -8.55 -2.36 -23.62
N ASP A 255 -9.73 -2.11 -24.20
CA ASP A 255 -10.00 -2.00 -25.64
C ASP A 255 -9.95 -0.55 -26.20
N GLY A 256 -9.44 0.39 -25.41
CA GLY A 256 -9.25 1.78 -25.81
C GLY A 256 -8.22 1.94 -26.94
N LEU A 257 -7.99 3.20 -27.34
CA LEU A 257 -6.94 3.51 -28.31
C LEU A 257 -5.56 3.08 -27.78
N PRO A 258 -4.59 2.73 -28.66
CA PRO A 258 -3.22 2.47 -28.24
C PRO A 258 -2.66 3.59 -27.36
N PHE A 259 -1.86 3.23 -26.36
CA PHE A 259 -1.36 4.15 -25.33
C PHE A 259 -0.76 5.43 -25.92
N GLU A 260 0.16 5.29 -26.88
CA GLU A 260 0.82 6.41 -27.55
C GLU A 260 -0.15 7.31 -28.33
N GLN A 261 -1.27 6.77 -28.82
CA GLN A 261 -2.29 7.57 -29.48
C GLN A 261 -3.12 8.37 -28.48
N GLN A 262 -3.43 7.79 -27.31
CA GLN A 262 -4.11 8.51 -26.24
C GLN A 262 -3.24 9.67 -25.72
N VAL A 263 -1.94 9.44 -25.52
CA VAL A 263 -0.98 10.49 -25.13
C VAL A 263 -0.92 11.58 -26.20
N ALA A 264 -0.70 11.19 -27.45
CA ALA A 264 -0.50 12.15 -28.54
C ALA A 264 -1.73 13.04 -28.78
N ALA A 265 -2.93 12.47 -28.69
CA ALA A 265 -4.17 13.22 -28.83
C ALA A 265 -4.31 14.33 -27.78
N GLN A 266 -3.92 14.07 -26.54
CA GLN A 266 -4.09 15.01 -25.42
C GLN A 266 -3.10 16.18 -25.46
N ILE A 267 -1.92 15.98 -26.03
CA ILE A 267 -0.90 17.03 -26.18
C ILE A 267 -0.86 17.63 -27.60
N GLY A 268 -1.84 17.29 -28.45
CA GLY A 268 -1.99 17.86 -29.79
C GLY A 268 -0.88 17.48 -30.78
N THR A 269 -0.32 16.27 -30.67
CA THR A 269 0.71 15.74 -31.57
C THR A 269 0.28 14.43 -32.24
N SER A 270 1.21 13.73 -32.89
CA SER A 270 1.01 12.36 -33.37
C SER A 270 1.91 11.38 -32.61
N ALA A 271 1.49 10.12 -32.49
CA ALA A 271 2.26 9.08 -31.81
C ALA A 271 3.71 8.98 -32.32
N ALA A 272 3.92 9.15 -33.63
CA ALA A 272 5.25 9.12 -34.27
C ALA A 272 6.14 10.34 -33.95
N GLN A 273 5.63 11.33 -33.21
CA GLN A 273 6.35 12.55 -32.85
C GLN A 273 6.51 12.71 -31.33
N LEU A 274 6.10 11.72 -30.53
CA LEU A 274 6.22 11.79 -29.06
C LEU A 274 7.66 11.98 -28.60
N SER A 275 8.62 11.22 -29.16
CA SER A 275 10.04 11.34 -28.78
C SER A 275 10.66 12.71 -29.14
N ALA A 276 9.99 13.51 -29.98
CA ALA A 276 10.43 14.86 -30.35
C ALA A 276 9.61 15.96 -29.66
N TYR A 277 8.65 15.60 -28.81
CA TYR A 277 7.81 16.55 -28.09
C TYR A 277 8.61 17.33 -27.04
N ASP A 278 8.46 18.66 -27.03
CA ASP A 278 9.06 19.52 -26.01
C ASP A 278 8.01 19.85 -24.92
N PRO A 279 8.18 19.38 -23.67
CA PRO A 279 7.24 19.64 -22.58
C PRO A 279 7.08 21.13 -22.25
N ARG A 280 8.01 22.00 -22.69
CA ARG A 280 7.84 23.46 -22.55
C ARG A 280 6.67 24.03 -23.35
N SER A 281 6.16 23.27 -24.32
CA SER A 281 5.00 23.67 -25.12
C SER A 281 3.68 23.61 -24.34
N ALA A 282 3.65 22.93 -23.19
CA ALA A 282 2.48 22.83 -22.31
C ALA A 282 2.70 23.61 -21.00
N ALA A 283 1.62 24.20 -20.48
CA ALA A 283 1.62 24.86 -19.18
C ALA A 283 1.53 23.83 -18.03
N ALA A 284 2.02 24.18 -16.85
CA ALA A 284 1.79 23.36 -15.65
C ALA A 284 0.28 23.18 -15.39
N GLY A 285 -0.13 21.99 -14.96
CA GLY A 285 -1.55 21.64 -14.75
C GLY A 285 -2.33 21.30 -16.02
N THR A 286 -1.71 21.35 -17.20
CA THR A 286 -2.29 20.83 -18.46
C THR A 286 -1.66 19.49 -18.85
N PRO A 287 -2.28 18.70 -19.75
CA PRO A 287 -1.67 17.48 -20.27
C PRO A 287 -0.23 17.74 -20.73
N ARG A 288 0.73 17.02 -20.14
CA ARG A 288 2.16 17.20 -20.44
C ARG A 288 2.89 15.87 -20.43
N TYR A 289 3.77 15.68 -21.41
CA TYR A 289 4.57 14.46 -21.61
C TYR A 289 6.06 14.78 -21.55
N PHE A 290 6.82 13.97 -20.82
CA PHE A 290 8.27 13.96 -20.81
C PHE A 290 8.76 12.61 -21.31
N ASP A 291 9.65 12.66 -22.29
CA ASP A 291 10.34 11.50 -22.82
C ASP A 291 11.55 11.15 -21.96
N GLU A 292 11.80 9.86 -21.75
CA GLU A 292 12.92 9.38 -20.92
C GLU A 292 14.30 9.82 -21.43
N SER A 293 14.44 10.10 -22.74
CA SER A 293 15.69 10.60 -23.32
C SER A 293 16.04 12.03 -22.89
N GLN A 294 15.10 12.75 -22.29
CA GLN A 294 15.29 14.13 -21.87
C GLN A 294 16.18 14.24 -20.61
N PRO A 295 17.04 15.26 -20.52
CA PRO A 295 17.98 15.38 -19.41
C PRO A 295 17.25 15.74 -18.10
N ASN A 296 17.77 15.29 -16.96
CA ASN A 296 17.21 15.65 -15.65
C ASN A 296 17.11 17.17 -15.40
N SER A 297 17.94 17.98 -16.07
CA SER A 297 17.83 19.44 -15.99
C SER A 297 16.48 19.96 -16.50
N LEU A 298 15.91 19.34 -17.54
CA LEU A 298 14.60 19.72 -18.08
C LEU A 298 13.47 19.32 -17.13
N TYR A 299 13.53 18.10 -16.58
CA TYR A 299 12.57 17.65 -15.58
C TYR A 299 12.58 18.61 -14.38
N ARG A 300 13.76 18.95 -13.84
CA ARG A 300 13.85 19.86 -12.69
C ARG A 300 13.35 21.27 -13.01
N GLU A 301 13.68 21.78 -14.19
CA GLU A 301 13.19 23.09 -14.67
C GLU A 301 11.66 23.17 -14.66
N LEU A 302 10.98 22.10 -15.06
CA LEU A 302 9.53 22.10 -15.31
C LEU A 302 8.68 21.44 -14.23
N THR A 303 9.29 20.64 -13.36
CA THR A 303 8.60 19.81 -12.37
C THR A 303 9.21 19.89 -10.97
N GLY A 304 10.40 20.47 -10.79
CA GLY A 304 11.15 20.36 -9.53
C GLY A 304 11.98 19.09 -9.41
N HIS A 305 11.47 17.96 -9.93
CA HIS A 305 12.08 16.64 -9.77
C HIS A 305 13.04 16.24 -10.89
N ASN A 306 13.83 15.19 -10.62
CA ASN A 306 14.54 14.45 -11.66
C ASN A 306 13.58 13.50 -12.40
N GLY A 307 13.86 13.23 -13.67
CA GLY A 307 13.25 12.10 -14.38
C GLY A 307 13.85 10.76 -13.96
N THR A 308 14.98 10.79 -13.26
CA THR A 308 15.61 9.63 -12.63
C THR A 308 15.04 9.37 -11.25
N GLU A 309 14.59 8.15 -11.01
CA GLU A 309 13.98 7.72 -9.77
C GLU A 309 14.69 6.48 -9.20
N PRO A 310 15.01 6.45 -7.89
CA PRO A 310 15.48 5.23 -7.22
C PRO A 310 14.35 4.23 -7.04
N VAL A 311 14.70 2.94 -6.98
CA VAL A 311 13.78 1.86 -6.61
C VAL A 311 14.33 1.15 -5.37
N PRO A 312 13.53 0.99 -4.30
CA PRO A 312 12.21 1.60 -4.09
C PRO A 312 12.26 3.13 -4.00
N PHE A 313 11.17 3.79 -4.39
CA PHE A 313 11.03 5.26 -4.29
C PHE A 313 10.98 5.68 -2.82
N GLN A 314 11.71 6.74 -2.44
CA GLN A 314 11.85 7.22 -1.04
C GLN A 314 12.44 6.23 -0.02
N GLY A 315 12.84 5.03 -0.43
CA GLY A 315 13.47 4.07 0.47
C GLY A 315 14.94 4.40 0.74
N PRO A 316 15.49 4.08 1.94
CA PRO A 316 16.87 4.39 2.30
C PRO A 316 17.88 3.47 1.60
N THR A 317 17.45 2.31 1.11
CA THR A 317 18.31 1.34 0.41
C THR A 317 17.89 1.21 -1.05
N VAL A 318 18.63 1.86 -1.94
CA VAL A 318 18.35 1.81 -3.38
C VAL A 318 18.93 0.53 -4.00
N VAL A 319 18.09 -0.23 -4.70
CA VAL A 319 18.51 -1.44 -5.43
C VAL A 319 18.71 -1.18 -6.92
N ASP A 320 18.04 -0.19 -7.51
CA ASP A 320 18.12 0.15 -8.93
C ASP A 320 17.69 1.61 -9.19
N TYR A 321 17.96 2.13 -10.39
CA TYR A 321 17.49 3.44 -10.85
C TYR A 321 16.76 3.30 -12.19
N TYR A 322 15.71 4.10 -12.36
CA TYR A 322 14.94 4.20 -13.60
C TYR A 322 14.95 5.63 -14.09
N LYS A 323 15.21 5.83 -15.39
CA LYS A 323 14.84 7.06 -16.06
C LYS A 323 13.43 6.86 -16.61
N ARG A 324 12.46 7.63 -16.14
CA ARG A 324 11.05 7.36 -16.42
C ARG A 324 10.48 8.37 -17.43
N PRO A 325 9.75 7.93 -18.47
CA PRO A 325 8.83 8.82 -19.14
C PRO A 325 7.76 9.27 -18.12
N ARG A 326 7.38 10.55 -18.18
CA ARG A 326 6.43 11.16 -17.24
C ARG A 326 5.22 11.69 -17.97
N PHE A 327 4.04 11.32 -17.49
CA PHE A 327 2.75 11.74 -18.04
C PHE A 327 2.00 12.49 -16.95
N GLU A 328 1.56 13.71 -17.26
CA GLU A 328 0.89 14.56 -16.29
C GLU A 328 -0.48 15.01 -16.78
N ASN A 329 -1.46 15.05 -15.89
CA ASN A 329 -2.79 15.63 -16.14
C ASN A 329 -3.50 15.01 -17.36
N MET A 330 -3.28 13.72 -17.61
CA MET A 330 -3.86 13.00 -18.74
C MET A 330 -4.98 12.06 -18.29
N VAL A 331 -5.97 11.87 -19.16
CA VAL A 331 -7.03 10.87 -19.01
C VAL A 331 -6.72 9.68 -19.93
N PHE A 332 -6.73 8.48 -19.38
CA PHE A 332 -6.58 7.24 -20.14
C PHE A 332 -7.85 6.41 -20.01
N HIS A 333 -8.34 5.88 -21.13
CA HIS A 333 -9.54 5.04 -21.16
C HIS A 333 -9.16 3.65 -21.63
N ASP A 334 -9.55 2.64 -20.86
CA ASP A 334 -9.45 1.23 -21.24
C ASP A 334 -8.08 0.90 -21.88
N VAL A 335 -7.00 1.25 -21.18
CA VAL A 335 -5.67 1.38 -21.78
C VAL A 335 -4.77 0.20 -21.46
N VAL A 336 -3.94 -0.19 -22.43
CA VAL A 336 -2.80 -1.09 -22.19
C VAL A 336 -1.55 -0.25 -22.00
N ILE A 337 -0.96 -0.27 -20.80
CA ILE A 337 0.39 0.25 -20.56
C ILE A 337 1.39 -0.75 -21.17
N PRO A 338 2.15 -0.37 -22.21
CA PRO A 338 3.04 -1.30 -22.90
C PRO A 338 4.20 -1.74 -22.00
N LYS A 339 4.68 -2.97 -22.21
CA LYS A 339 5.90 -3.46 -21.55
C LYS A 339 7.07 -2.53 -21.84
N GLY A 340 7.96 -2.37 -20.86
CA GLY A 340 9.14 -1.51 -21.02
C GLY A 340 8.90 -0.03 -20.72
N LEU A 341 7.64 0.43 -20.61
CA LEU A 341 7.38 1.85 -20.45
C LEU A 341 7.92 2.40 -19.11
N ASN A 342 7.81 1.63 -18.03
CA ASN A 342 8.31 1.99 -16.70
C ASN A 342 7.92 3.42 -16.24
N ALA A 343 6.71 3.85 -16.59
CA ALA A 343 6.26 5.24 -16.49
C ALA A 343 6.08 5.75 -15.06
N LEU A 344 6.16 7.08 -14.95
CA LEU A 344 5.57 7.85 -13.87
C LEU A 344 4.32 8.58 -14.38
N PHE A 345 3.17 8.30 -13.78
CA PHE A 345 1.92 9.03 -14.00
C PHE A 345 1.66 9.99 -12.83
N VAL A 346 1.39 11.26 -13.13
CA VAL A 346 1.16 12.32 -12.13
C VAL A 346 -0.17 13.01 -12.40
N ASN A 347 -1.09 12.97 -11.43
CA ASN A 347 -2.41 13.58 -11.56
C ASN A 347 -3.15 13.13 -12.84
N CYS A 348 -3.01 11.84 -13.19
CA CYS A 348 -3.71 11.25 -14.33
C CYS A 348 -5.00 10.57 -13.87
N THR A 349 -6.01 10.53 -14.75
CA THR A 349 -7.24 9.77 -14.53
C THR A 349 -7.22 8.51 -15.39
N PHE A 350 -7.46 7.35 -14.81
CA PHE A 350 -7.60 6.08 -15.50
C PHE A 350 -9.05 5.61 -15.41
N VAL A 351 -9.71 5.48 -16.55
CA VAL A 351 -11.14 5.16 -16.65
C VAL A 351 -11.31 3.76 -17.23
N GLY A 352 -12.08 2.92 -16.55
CA GLY A 352 -12.36 1.55 -16.98
C GLY A 352 -11.23 0.58 -16.59
N VAL A 353 -10.73 -0.21 -17.53
CA VAL A 353 -9.68 -1.23 -17.25
C VAL A 353 -8.33 -0.76 -17.75
N THR A 354 -7.38 -0.60 -16.83
CA THR A 354 -5.96 -0.36 -17.16
C THR A 354 -5.19 -1.66 -17.07
N PHE A 355 -4.65 -2.13 -18.19
CA PHE A 355 -3.86 -3.35 -18.27
C PHE A 355 -2.36 -3.02 -18.37
N VAL A 356 -1.55 -3.43 -17.39
CA VAL A 356 -0.10 -3.26 -17.39
C VAL A 356 0.58 -4.51 -17.95
N ASP A 357 1.21 -4.37 -19.11
CA ASP A 357 1.83 -5.49 -19.79
C ASP A 357 3.22 -5.85 -19.22
N THR A 358 3.62 -7.11 -19.33
CA THR A 358 4.96 -7.59 -18.96
C THR A 358 5.26 -8.93 -19.64
N THR A 359 6.54 -9.31 -19.69
CA THR A 359 6.96 -10.60 -20.24
C THR A 359 6.76 -11.72 -19.22
N ALA A 360 6.00 -12.75 -19.61
CA ALA A 360 5.80 -13.95 -18.79
C ALA A 360 7.06 -14.83 -18.69
N ASP A 361 7.88 -14.89 -19.74
CA ASP A 361 9.12 -15.67 -19.79
C ASP A 361 10.28 -14.97 -19.06
N ASN A 362 10.10 -14.70 -17.77
CA ASN A 362 11.04 -13.99 -16.91
C ASN A 362 11.77 -14.90 -15.93
N VAL A 363 12.13 -16.10 -16.39
CA VAL A 363 12.60 -17.21 -15.53
C VAL A 363 14.10 -17.24 -15.27
N HIS A 364 14.88 -16.35 -15.89
CA HIS A 364 16.33 -16.33 -15.75
C HIS A 364 16.74 -15.81 -14.36
N ASP A 365 17.67 -16.49 -13.68
CA ASP A 365 18.11 -16.14 -12.31
C ASP A 365 18.62 -14.70 -12.17
N ASN A 366 19.26 -14.18 -13.22
CA ASN A 366 19.78 -12.81 -13.27
C ASN A 366 18.75 -11.78 -13.80
N TRP A 367 17.45 -12.11 -13.91
CA TRP A 367 16.44 -11.22 -14.51
C TRP A 367 16.46 -9.80 -13.91
N GLY A 368 16.51 -9.68 -12.58
CA GLY A 368 16.55 -8.37 -11.91
C GLY A 368 17.92 -7.67 -11.96
N LEU A 369 18.96 -8.33 -12.47
CA LEU A 369 20.31 -7.77 -12.60
C LEU A 369 20.57 -7.19 -13.99
N TYR A 370 19.94 -7.72 -15.04
CA TYR A 370 20.07 -7.14 -16.37
C TYR A 370 19.48 -5.73 -16.43
N GLY A 371 20.24 -4.79 -17.00
CA GLY A 371 19.87 -3.37 -17.03
C GLY A 371 19.98 -2.64 -15.69
N ARG A 372 20.34 -3.33 -14.59
CA ARG A 372 20.45 -2.70 -13.28
C ARG A 372 21.42 -1.53 -13.33
N ALA A 373 21.03 -0.38 -12.82
CA ALA A 373 21.80 0.84 -12.86
C ALA A 373 22.14 1.36 -11.46
N THR A 374 23.21 2.14 -11.39
CA THR A 374 23.58 2.99 -10.24
C THR A 374 23.52 4.44 -10.66
N LEU A 375 23.32 5.37 -9.72
CA LEU A 375 23.33 6.79 -10.05
C LEU A 375 24.76 7.29 -10.30
N ASN A 376 25.00 7.89 -11.46
CA ASN A 376 26.25 8.59 -11.71
C ASN A 376 26.23 9.94 -10.97
N ALA A 377 27.08 10.09 -9.96
CA ALA A 377 27.08 11.30 -9.10
C ALA A 377 27.41 12.61 -9.85
N ALA A 378 28.08 12.55 -11.01
CA ALA A 378 28.47 13.74 -11.76
C ALA A 378 27.33 14.25 -12.67
N THR A 379 26.57 13.33 -13.28
CA THR A 379 25.48 13.67 -14.21
C THR A 379 24.11 13.62 -13.56
N GLY A 380 23.97 12.87 -12.47
CA GLY A 380 22.68 12.53 -11.86
C GLY A 380 21.84 11.58 -12.72
N GLU A 381 22.42 10.94 -13.74
CA GLU A 381 21.72 9.99 -14.63
C GLU A 381 22.07 8.54 -14.27
N PRO A 382 21.21 7.56 -14.59
CA PRO A 382 21.51 6.14 -14.37
C PRO A 382 22.69 5.67 -15.23
N GLU A 383 23.60 4.92 -14.62
CA GLU A 383 24.69 4.23 -15.27
C GLU A 383 24.51 2.72 -15.11
N VAL A 384 24.28 2.02 -16.23
CA VAL A 384 24.07 0.57 -16.25
C VAL A 384 25.30 -0.16 -15.72
N ASN A 385 25.07 -1.09 -14.80
CA ASN A 385 26.10 -1.96 -14.29
C ASN A 385 26.54 -2.97 -15.36
N ARG A 386 27.77 -2.82 -15.86
CA ARG A 386 28.35 -3.68 -16.91
C ARG A 386 29.22 -4.82 -16.36
N VAL A 387 29.06 -5.19 -15.09
CA VAL A 387 29.67 -6.40 -14.54
C VAL A 387 29.13 -7.62 -15.31
N PRO A 388 29.99 -8.57 -15.77
CA PRO A 388 29.54 -9.76 -16.47
C PRO A 388 28.53 -10.57 -15.66
N LEU A 389 27.40 -10.93 -16.28
CA LEU A 389 26.28 -11.66 -15.66
C LEU A 389 26.15 -13.09 -16.19
N ASP A 390 26.48 -13.31 -17.46
CA ASP A 390 26.33 -14.61 -18.09
C ASP A 390 27.45 -14.88 -19.11
N LYS A 391 27.43 -16.09 -19.69
CA LYS A 391 28.43 -16.53 -20.66
C LYS A 391 28.55 -15.62 -21.88
N SER A 392 27.50 -14.92 -22.28
CA SER A 392 27.50 -14.06 -23.47
C SER A 392 28.33 -12.78 -23.33
N ASP A 393 28.70 -12.40 -22.10
CA ASP A 393 29.58 -11.25 -21.83
C ASP A 393 31.05 -11.50 -22.23
N PHE A 394 31.40 -12.74 -22.58
CA PHE A 394 32.76 -13.10 -22.94
C PHE A 394 32.88 -13.48 -24.42
N PRO A 395 33.96 -13.06 -25.11
CA PRO A 395 34.19 -13.46 -26.50
C PRO A 395 34.17 -14.98 -26.72
N ARG A 396 34.54 -15.80 -25.71
CA ARG A 396 34.42 -17.26 -25.74
C ARG A 396 33.04 -17.76 -26.18
N PHE A 397 31.95 -17.05 -25.86
CA PHE A 397 30.61 -17.46 -26.29
C PHE A 397 30.45 -17.48 -27.81
N THR A 398 31.02 -16.51 -28.51
CA THR A 398 30.93 -16.42 -29.98
C THR A 398 32.07 -17.16 -30.67
N THR A 399 33.28 -17.17 -30.10
CA THR A 399 34.45 -17.79 -30.72
C THR A 399 34.57 -19.29 -30.44
N GLY A 400 33.98 -19.77 -29.33
CA GLY A 400 34.13 -21.14 -28.83
C GLY A 400 35.52 -21.47 -28.28
N ARG A 401 36.45 -20.51 -28.23
CA ARG A 401 37.83 -20.76 -27.79
C ARG A 401 37.95 -20.56 -26.28
N VAL A 402 38.51 -21.55 -25.59
CA VAL A 402 38.67 -21.52 -24.12
C VAL A 402 39.47 -20.29 -23.65
N GLN A 403 40.49 -19.88 -24.40
CA GLN A 403 41.34 -18.72 -24.07
C GLN A 403 40.64 -17.35 -24.17
N ASP A 404 39.46 -17.29 -24.82
CA ASP A 404 38.75 -16.04 -25.09
C ASP A 404 37.72 -15.72 -23.97
N GLY A 405 37.82 -16.41 -22.83
CA GLY A 405 36.99 -16.21 -21.64
C GLY A 405 37.79 -16.45 -20.36
N PRO A 406 37.24 -16.10 -19.19
CA PRO A 406 37.92 -16.27 -17.93
C PRO A 406 38.03 -17.76 -17.55
N VAL A 407 38.93 -18.07 -16.62
CA VAL A 407 39.14 -19.45 -16.12
C VAL A 407 37.85 -20.03 -15.54
N ASN A 408 37.04 -19.19 -14.89
CA ASN A 408 35.76 -19.57 -14.30
C ASN A 408 34.55 -19.37 -15.25
N TYR A 409 34.75 -19.31 -16.57
CA TYR A 409 33.68 -19.10 -17.55
C TYR A 409 32.50 -20.06 -17.38
N ASP A 410 32.79 -21.33 -17.07
CA ASP A 410 31.77 -22.37 -16.92
C ASP A 410 30.95 -22.23 -15.60
N GLU A 411 31.33 -21.30 -14.71
CA GLU A 411 30.55 -20.92 -13.51
C GLU A 411 29.50 -19.83 -13.78
N PHE A 412 29.55 -19.16 -14.94
CA PHE A 412 28.55 -18.18 -15.33
C PHE A 412 27.27 -18.85 -15.83
N ALA A 413 26.13 -18.18 -15.66
CA ALA A 413 24.85 -18.61 -16.21
C ALA A 413 24.90 -18.70 -17.74
N ASP A 414 24.01 -19.50 -18.33
CA ASP A 414 23.75 -19.44 -19.76
C ASP A 414 23.11 -18.09 -20.12
N PRO A 415 23.19 -17.62 -21.38
CA PRO A 415 22.64 -16.34 -21.78
C PRO A 415 21.13 -16.23 -21.54
N LEU A 416 20.66 -15.00 -21.35
CA LEU A 416 19.23 -14.70 -21.28
C LEU A 416 18.51 -15.17 -22.56
N VAL A 417 17.49 -16.01 -22.37
CA VAL A 417 16.58 -16.45 -23.44
C VAL A 417 15.17 -16.00 -23.07
N VAL A 418 14.51 -15.34 -23.99
CA VAL A 418 13.13 -14.86 -23.84
C VAL A 418 12.33 -15.27 -25.06
N ASN A 419 11.25 -16.00 -24.86
CA ASN A 419 10.40 -16.55 -25.92
C ASN A 419 11.20 -17.31 -26.99
N GLY A 420 12.23 -18.04 -26.56
CA GLY A 420 13.11 -18.81 -27.45
C GLY A 420 14.19 -17.98 -28.19
N GLN A 421 14.29 -16.68 -27.94
CA GLN A 421 15.32 -15.81 -28.52
C GLN A 421 16.40 -15.50 -27.49
N VAL A 422 17.66 -15.68 -27.87
CA VAL A 422 18.81 -15.26 -27.04
C VAL A 422 18.96 -13.74 -27.15
N LEU A 423 18.98 -13.05 -26.01
CA LEU A 423 19.22 -11.62 -25.93
C LEU A 423 20.67 -11.35 -25.50
N LEU A 424 21.29 -10.35 -26.12
CA LEU A 424 22.73 -10.07 -25.98
C LEU A 424 22.97 -8.57 -25.78
N GLY A 425 24.12 -8.21 -25.20
CA GLY A 425 24.56 -6.81 -25.16
C GLY A 425 23.60 -5.92 -24.37
N ASP A 426 23.07 -4.87 -25.00
CA ASP A 426 22.09 -3.98 -24.39
C ASP A 426 20.64 -4.51 -24.54
N ASP A 427 20.36 -5.41 -25.50
CA ASP A 427 19.03 -6.02 -25.71
C ASP A 427 18.58 -6.92 -24.55
N ARG A 428 19.51 -7.27 -23.65
CA ARG A 428 19.19 -8.04 -22.45
C ARG A 428 18.61 -7.18 -21.32
N ASP A 429 18.54 -5.87 -21.47
CA ASP A 429 17.94 -5.00 -20.45
C ASP A 429 16.48 -5.41 -20.19
N THR A 430 16.26 -6.03 -19.03
CA THR A 430 14.93 -6.54 -18.67
C THR A 430 13.98 -5.44 -18.21
N LYS A 431 14.44 -4.19 -18.05
CA LYS A 431 13.54 -3.03 -17.87
C LYS A 431 12.63 -2.89 -19.08
N GLU A 432 13.14 -3.11 -20.29
CA GLU A 432 12.39 -3.09 -21.56
C GLU A 432 11.38 -4.23 -21.71
N LEU A 433 11.51 -5.27 -20.88
CA LEU A 433 10.69 -6.48 -20.91
C LEU A 433 9.71 -6.57 -19.74
N SER A 434 9.81 -5.65 -18.79
CA SER A 434 9.05 -5.63 -17.54
C SER A 434 8.36 -4.28 -17.36
N ASN A 435 7.58 -4.11 -16.29
CA ASN A 435 7.02 -2.81 -15.94
C ASN A 435 7.15 -2.52 -14.46
N ASN A 436 7.93 -1.49 -14.15
CA ASN A 436 7.98 -0.82 -12.87
C ASN A 436 7.25 0.52 -13.04
N VAL A 437 6.00 0.64 -12.61
CA VAL A 437 5.14 1.81 -12.87
C VAL A 437 4.75 2.48 -11.56
N ARG A 438 4.83 3.81 -11.52
CA ARG A 438 4.34 4.61 -10.39
C ARG A 438 3.17 5.50 -10.80
N PHE A 439 2.11 5.44 -10.00
CA PHE A 439 0.96 6.32 -10.04
C PHE A 439 1.08 7.28 -8.85
N HIS A 440 1.02 8.58 -9.14
CA HIS A 440 1.14 9.63 -8.16
C HIS A 440 -0.03 10.60 -8.32
N ASP A 441 -0.77 10.84 -7.24
CA ASP A 441 -2.00 11.64 -7.25
C ASP A 441 -3.01 11.25 -8.36
N CYS A 442 -3.01 9.98 -8.79
CA CYS A 442 -3.87 9.54 -9.89
C CYS A 442 -5.26 9.15 -9.41
N THR A 443 -6.28 9.39 -10.24
CA THR A 443 -7.64 8.92 -9.98
C THR A 443 -7.92 7.68 -10.83
N VAL A 444 -8.12 6.52 -10.21
CA VAL A 444 -8.48 5.28 -10.90
C VAL A 444 -9.98 5.06 -10.75
N VAL A 445 -10.75 5.41 -11.78
CA VAL A 445 -12.17 5.10 -11.85
C VAL A 445 -12.33 3.76 -12.56
N GLY A 446 -12.02 2.67 -11.85
CA GLY A 446 -11.98 1.33 -12.43
C GLY A 446 -10.97 0.38 -11.79
N SER A 447 -10.30 -0.43 -12.63
CA SER A 447 -9.37 -1.48 -12.19
C SER A 447 -8.01 -1.35 -12.84
N ILE A 448 -6.96 -1.65 -12.07
CA ILE A 448 -5.62 -1.90 -12.59
C ILE A 448 -5.32 -3.39 -12.54
N VAL A 449 -4.96 -3.94 -13.69
CA VAL A 449 -4.67 -5.37 -13.87
C VAL A 449 -3.34 -5.53 -14.58
N THR A 450 -2.56 -6.56 -14.27
CA THR A 450 -1.29 -6.84 -14.96
C THR A 450 -1.35 -8.14 -15.75
N ALA A 451 -0.46 -8.27 -16.74
CA ALA A 451 -0.06 -9.59 -17.21
C ALA A 451 0.63 -10.37 -16.09
N THR A 452 0.65 -11.71 -16.19
CA THR A 452 1.19 -12.58 -15.15
C THR A 452 2.63 -13.03 -15.45
N PRO A 453 3.67 -12.47 -14.80
CA PRO A 453 5.04 -12.97 -14.90
C PRO A 453 5.19 -14.32 -14.18
N ASN A 454 6.04 -15.21 -14.72
CA ASN A 454 6.29 -16.52 -14.11
C ASN A 454 7.05 -16.43 -12.78
N VAL A 455 7.92 -15.43 -12.64
CA VAL A 455 8.77 -15.22 -11.46
C VAL A 455 8.53 -13.83 -10.89
N PHE A 456 8.42 -13.72 -9.57
CA PHE A 456 8.34 -12.44 -8.88
C PHE A 456 9.65 -11.66 -8.98
N SER A 457 9.56 -10.35 -9.22
CA SER A 457 10.72 -9.45 -9.21
C SER A 457 10.38 -8.08 -8.64
N HIS A 458 10.85 -7.80 -7.42
CA HIS A 458 10.61 -6.56 -6.69
C HIS A 458 11.11 -5.28 -7.40
N SER A 459 12.11 -5.38 -8.27
CA SER A 459 12.67 -4.22 -8.98
C SER A 459 12.15 -4.06 -10.42
N ARG A 460 11.56 -5.11 -11.03
CA ARG A 460 11.22 -5.13 -12.46
C ARG A 460 9.72 -5.11 -12.74
N ASN A 461 8.95 -5.90 -11.98
CA ASN A 461 7.49 -5.96 -12.06
C ASN A 461 6.94 -5.35 -10.77
N LYS A 462 6.79 -4.03 -10.76
CA LYS A 462 6.40 -3.26 -9.57
C LYS A 462 5.31 -2.25 -9.92
N LEU A 463 4.29 -2.14 -9.08
CA LEU A 463 3.31 -1.06 -9.11
C LEU A 463 3.41 -0.27 -7.81
N GLN A 464 3.48 1.05 -7.91
CA GLN A 464 3.54 1.93 -6.75
C GLN A 464 2.42 2.97 -6.83
N PHE A 465 1.67 3.14 -5.76
CA PHE A 465 0.55 4.08 -5.67
C PHE A 465 0.85 5.07 -4.56
N THR A 466 1.16 6.31 -4.93
CA THR A 466 1.71 7.35 -4.03
C THR A 466 0.86 8.61 -4.03
N GLY A 467 1.10 9.51 -3.07
CA GLY A 467 0.30 10.73 -2.90
C GLY A 467 -1.18 10.42 -2.64
N SER A 468 -2.07 11.24 -3.18
CA SER A 468 -3.53 11.06 -3.10
C SER A 468 -4.09 10.14 -4.18
N THR A 469 -3.29 9.20 -4.69
CA THR A 469 -3.80 8.21 -5.66
C THR A 469 -4.99 7.49 -5.04
N SER A 470 -6.09 7.33 -5.78
CA SER A 470 -7.33 6.75 -5.24
C SER A 470 -8.00 5.84 -6.25
N PHE A 471 -8.86 4.94 -5.76
CA PHE A 471 -9.70 4.08 -6.59
C PHE A 471 -11.16 4.32 -6.25
N SER A 472 -12.00 4.40 -7.27
CA SER A 472 -13.44 4.61 -7.12
C SER A 472 -14.22 3.92 -8.25
N GLU A 473 -15.51 3.69 -8.02
CA GLU A 473 -16.41 3.21 -9.09
C GLU A 473 -16.94 4.34 -9.96
N SER A 474 -16.92 5.57 -9.45
CA SER A 474 -17.35 6.78 -10.13
C SER A 474 -16.37 7.91 -9.88
N HIS A 475 -16.19 8.79 -10.86
CA HIS A 475 -15.24 9.89 -10.76
C HIS A 475 -15.60 10.80 -9.59
N PRO A 476 -14.67 11.11 -8.67
CA PRO A 476 -14.91 11.92 -7.51
C PRO A 476 -15.63 13.23 -7.85
N VAL A 477 -14.97 14.10 -8.62
CA VAL A 477 -15.48 15.46 -8.85
C VAL A 477 -16.51 15.53 -9.99
N GLU A 478 -16.63 14.46 -10.79
CA GLU A 478 -17.43 14.49 -12.05
C GLU A 478 -18.18 13.17 -12.28
N PRO A 479 -19.04 12.73 -11.34
CA PRO A 479 -19.68 11.41 -11.40
C PRO A 479 -20.68 11.24 -12.55
N SER A 480 -21.18 12.36 -13.09
CA SER A 480 -22.10 12.37 -14.24
C SER A 480 -21.40 12.49 -15.60
N ASN A 481 -20.07 12.69 -15.61
CA ASN A 481 -19.31 12.83 -16.84
C ASN A 481 -18.98 11.44 -17.41
N ALA A 482 -19.67 11.05 -18.48
CA ALA A 482 -19.49 9.74 -19.12
C ALA A 482 -18.06 9.48 -19.62
N GLU A 483 -17.25 10.51 -19.89
CA GLU A 483 -15.85 10.33 -20.28
C GLU A 483 -14.98 9.96 -19.07
N LEU A 484 -15.30 10.43 -17.87
CA LEU A 484 -14.50 10.16 -16.67
C LEU A 484 -14.98 8.94 -15.88
N ASN A 485 -15.97 8.21 -16.39
CA ASN A 485 -16.60 7.08 -15.70
C ASN A 485 -16.63 5.82 -16.58
N PRO A 486 -16.46 4.62 -15.99
CA PRO A 486 -16.55 3.36 -16.73
C PRO A 486 -17.86 3.16 -17.47
N ARG A 487 -17.80 2.38 -18.56
CA ARG A 487 -19.01 1.91 -19.25
C ARG A 487 -19.78 0.95 -18.35
N THR A 488 -21.11 0.97 -18.44
CA THR A 488 -21.98 0.17 -17.56
C THR A 488 -21.67 -1.33 -17.62
N GLU A 489 -21.31 -1.85 -18.79
CA GLU A 489 -20.94 -3.24 -19.01
C GLU A 489 -19.64 -3.68 -18.30
N GLN A 490 -18.80 -2.74 -17.87
CA GLN A 490 -17.54 -3.02 -17.17
C GLN A 490 -17.69 -3.04 -15.64
N LEU A 491 -18.75 -2.45 -15.10
CA LEU A 491 -18.93 -2.26 -13.66
C LEU A 491 -18.93 -3.57 -12.87
N ASP A 492 -19.52 -4.63 -13.43
CA ASP A 492 -19.53 -5.96 -12.80
C ASP A 492 -18.13 -6.57 -12.69
N PHE A 493 -17.20 -6.21 -13.57
CA PHE A 493 -15.80 -6.64 -13.48
C PHE A 493 -15.01 -5.77 -12.51
N ILE A 494 -15.21 -4.45 -12.58
CA ILE A 494 -14.53 -3.48 -11.72
C ILE A 494 -14.84 -3.74 -10.24
N ARG A 495 -16.09 -4.08 -9.92
CA ARG A 495 -16.54 -4.43 -8.56
C ARG A 495 -15.89 -5.68 -7.97
N ARG A 496 -15.40 -6.59 -8.83
CA ARG A 496 -14.74 -7.83 -8.38
C ARG A 496 -13.31 -7.58 -7.94
N THR A 497 -12.63 -6.59 -8.52
CA THR A 497 -11.25 -6.25 -8.16
C THR A 497 -10.90 -4.84 -8.62
N SER A 498 -10.39 -4.03 -7.70
CA SER A 498 -9.70 -2.77 -8.02
C SER A 498 -8.24 -3.00 -8.46
N LEU A 499 -7.62 -4.09 -8.02
CA LEU A 499 -6.21 -4.40 -8.30
C LEU A 499 -5.94 -5.91 -8.44
N MET A 500 -5.46 -6.33 -9.61
CA MET A 500 -5.01 -7.71 -9.85
C MET A 500 -3.62 -7.74 -10.50
N ALA A 501 -2.59 -7.95 -9.68
CA ALA A 501 -1.18 -7.89 -10.07
C ALA A 501 -0.37 -9.13 -9.60
N PRO A 502 -0.71 -10.35 -10.06
CA PRO A 502 -0.03 -11.58 -9.63
C PRO A 502 1.48 -11.52 -9.91
N ASN A 503 2.29 -11.98 -8.96
CA ASN A 503 3.76 -11.91 -9.02
C ASN A 503 4.38 -10.51 -9.23
N PHE A 504 3.62 -9.43 -9.11
CA PHE A 504 4.17 -8.07 -8.98
C PHE A 504 4.47 -7.73 -7.52
N SER A 505 5.46 -6.86 -7.30
CA SER A 505 5.56 -6.09 -6.05
C SER A 505 4.58 -4.92 -6.13
N VAL A 506 3.70 -4.80 -5.16
CA VAL A 506 2.72 -3.72 -5.07
C VAL A 506 3.00 -2.91 -3.82
N GLU A 507 3.11 -1.60 -3.97
CA GLU A 507 3.18 -0.67 -2.85
C GLU A 507 2.00 0.29 -2.90
N ILE A 508 1.25 0.30 -1.81
CA ILE A 508 0.13 1.18 -1.56
C ILE A 508 0.58 2.22 -0.52
N GLY A 509 0.50 3.47 -0.92
CA GLY A 509 0.95 4.62 -0.15
C GLY A 509 2.44 4.92 -0.28
N GLN A 510 2.91 5.85 0.55
CA GLN A 510 4.30 6.26 0.62
C GLN A 510 4.82 6.19 2.07
N PHE A 511 6.14 6.20 2.24
CA PHE A 511 6.75 6.05 3.57
C PHE A 511 6.34 7.18 4.53
N ASN A 512 6.14 8.39 4.03
CA ASN A 512 5.64 9.50 4.85
C ASN A 512 4.43 10.12 4.15
N ALA A 513 3.26 9.51 4.31
CA ALA A 513 2.02 9.97 3.68
C ALA A 513 1.68 11.38 4.17
N VAL A 514 1.47 12.31 3.25
CA VAL A 514 1.01 13.66 3.59
C VAL A 514 -0.32 13.57 4.32
N THR A 515 -0.48 14.33 5.39
CA THR A 515 -1.74 14.38 6.16
C THR A 515 -2.72 15.43 5.66
N GLU A 516 -4.00 15.27 5.97
CA GLU A 516 -5.02 16.29 5.74
C GLU A 516 -4.71 17.56 6.49
N HIS A 517 -4.24 17.47 7.73
CA HIS A 517 -3.82 18.64 8.49
C HIS A 517 -2.76 19.46 7.74
N TRP A 518 -1.79 18.77 7.15
CA TRP A 518 -0.73 19.40 6.38
C TRP A 518 -1.28 20.10 5.14
N ALA A 519 -2.11 19.40 4.35
CA ALA A 519 -2.72 19.93 3.14
C ALA A 519 -3.66 21.13 3.42
N LEU A 520 -4.51 21.03 4.45
CA LEU A 520 -5.44 22.09 4.86
C LEU A 520 -4.73 23.31 5.47
N SER A 521 -3.49 23.16 5.95
CA SER A 521 -2.66 24.26 6.45
C SER A 521 -2.03 25.09 5.32
N GLY A 522 -2.39 24.84 4.06
CA GLY A 522 -1.88 25.55 2.90
C GLY A 522 -0.47 25.10 2.47
N ASN A 523 0.02 23.99 3.03
CA ASN A 523 1.26 23.38 2.58
C ASN A 523 1.01 22.55 1.31
N PRO A 524 2.03 22.41 0.45
CA PRO A 524 1.94 21.58 -0.74
C PRO A 524 1.79 20.09 -0.39
N GLY A 525 1.27 19.31 -1.34
CA GLY A 525 0.96 17.90 -1.18
C GLY A 525 -0.53 17.63 -0.95
N ARG A 526 -0.97 16.42 -1.26
CA ARG A 526 -2.35 15.96 -1.07
C ARG A 526 -2.36 14.78 -0.13
N ALA A 527 -3.35 14.77 0.77
CA ALA A 527 -3.47 13.72 1.75
C ALA A 527 -3.77 12.37 1.09
N GLN A 528 -3.16 11.31 1.61
CA GLN A 528 -3.40 9.96 1.13
C GLN A 528 -4.74 9.42 1.67
N ASN A 529 -5.57 8.83 0.81
CA ASN A 529 -6.71 7.99 1.20
C ASN A 529 -6.98 6.98 0.10
N ILE A 530 -6.44 5.79 0.26
CA ILE A 530 -6.59 4.73 -0.72
C ILE A 530 -7.69 3.78 -0.26
N HIS A 531 -8.82 3.79 -0.96
CA HIS A 531 -9.83 2.77 -0.79
C HIS A 531 -9.67 1.71 -1.87
N LEU A 532 -9.44 0.46 -1.49
CA LEU A 532 -9.39 -0.68 -2.40
C LEU A 532 -10.53 -1.63 -2.10
N GLN A 533 -11.07 -2.22 -3.14
CA GLN A 533 -12.19 -3.14 -2.99
C GLN A 533 -12.10 -4.39 -3.86
N GLY A 534 -12.84 -5.41 -3.43
CA GLY A 534 -12.94 -6.69 -4.11
C GLY A 534 -11.78 -7.63 -3.75
N THR A 535 -11.40 -8.49 -4.68
CA THR A 535 -10.29 -9.42 -4.50
C THR A 535 -9.01 -8.76 -4.99
N LEU A 536 -8.15 -8.39 -4.05
CA LEU A 536 -6.85 -7.79 -4.35
C LEU A 536 -5.81 -8.88 -4.51
N VAL A 537 -5.09 -8.87 -5.63
CA VAL A 537 -4.05 -9.87 -5.93
C VAL A 537 -2.71 -9.18 -6.11
N ALA A 538 -1.67 -9.68 -5.44
CA ALA A 538 -0.30 -9.23 -5.63
C ALA A 538 0.68 -10.41 -5.52
N GLY A 539 1.92 -10.24 -5.99
CA GLY A 539 3.04 -11.09 -5.57
C GLY A 539 3.35 -10.87 -4.10
N VAL A 540 3.82 -9.66 -3.81
CA VAL A 540 3.98 -9.08 -2.47
C VAL A 540 3.23 -7.75 -2.46
N MET A 541 2.56 -7.43 -1.35
CA MET A 541 1.85 -6.16 -1.19
C MET A 541 2.26 -5.49 0.12
N ASP A 542 2.75 -4.27 0.01
CA ASP A 542 3.03 -3.40 1.14
C ASP A 542 2.02 -2.26 1.15
N ILE A 543 1.37 -2.06 2.29
CA ILE A 543 0.32 -1.07 2.48
C ILE A 543 0.69 -0.19 3.67
N ARG A 544 0.92 1.08 3.38
CA ARG A 544 1.45 2.08 4.30
C ARG A 544 0.62 3.37 4.20
N GLY A 545 0.69 4.21 5.23
CA GLY A 545 -0.14 5.41 5.32
C GLY A 545 -1.61 5.07 5.51
N ASN A 546 -2.48 5.82 4.84
CA ASN A 546 -3.93 5.71 4.99
C ASN A 546 -4.52 4.86 3.88
N ALA A 547 -5.07 3.70 4.24
CA ALA A 547 -5.74 2.82 3.30
C ALA A 547 -6.88 2.02 3.97
N ASP A 548 -7.99 1.88 3.27
CA ASP A 548 -9.09 0.99 3.63
C ASP A 548 -9.27 -0.08 2.54
N ILE A 549 -9.38 -1.33 2.96
CA ILE A 549 -9.57 -2.47 2.07
C ILE A 549 -10.91 -3.12 2.40
N ASP A 550 -11.89 -3.02 1.51
CA ASP A 550 -13.17 -3.74 1.60
C ASP A 550 -13.18 -4.94 0.65
N GLY A 551 -12.71 -6.09 1.13
CA GLY A 551 -12.38 -7.18 0.22
C GLY A 551 -11.61 -8.35 0.81
N SER A 552 -10.90 -9.05 -0.07
CA SER A 552 -10.00 -10.15 0.26
C SER A 552 -8.62 -9.89 -0.34
N LEU A 553 -7.57 -10.12 0.44
CA LEU A 553 -6.18 -10.01 -0.02
C LEU A 553 -5.60 -11.38 -0.35
N ILE A 554 -5.03 -11.51 -1.54
CA ILE A 554 -4.42 -12.72 -2.06
C ILE A 554 -2.98 -12.43 -2.49
N LEU A 555 -2.03 -13.13 -1.88
CA LEU A 555 -0.60 -13.00 -2.14
C LEU A 555 -0.10 -14.24 -2.87
N THR A 556 0.63 -14.04 -3.95
CA THR A 556 1.00 -15.10 -4.90
C THR A 556 2.47 -15.49 -4.84
N PHE A 557 3.32 -14.68 -4.19
CA PHE A 557 4.74 -15.01 -4.04
C PHE A 557 5.02 -15.80 -2.77
N ASN A 558 5.78 -16.89 -2.91
CA ASN A 558 6.31 -17.67 -1.80
C ASN A 558 7.83 -17.52 -1.76
N PRO A 559 8.39 -16.70 -0.86
CA PRO A 559 9.83 -16.45 -0.79
C PRO A 559 10.59 -17.67 -0.26
N VAL A 560 11.38 -18.29 -1.13
CA VAL A 560 12.26 -19.42 -0.81
C VAL A 560 13.71 -19.05 -1.08
N ARG A 561 14.59 -19.25 -0.09
CA ARG A 561 16.02 -18.94 -0.24
C ARG A 561 16.62 -19.80 -1.36
N GLY A 562 17.30 -19.17 -2.32
CA GLY A 562 17.87 -19.86 -3.47
C GLY A 562 16.93 -20.02 -4.65
N GLN A 563 15.73 -19.42 -4.59
CA GLN A 563 14.86 -19.20 -5.74
C GLN A 563 14.78 -17.69 -6.00
N ALA A 564 14.61 -17.29 -7.27
CA ALA A 564 14.50 -15.88 -7.61
C ALA A 564 13.36 -15.19 -6.83
N PRO A 565 13.55 -13.95 -6.34
CA PRO A 565 14.70 -13.07 -6.55
C PRO A 565 15.82 -13.25 -5.50
N LEU A 566 15.76 -14.28 -4.65
CA LEU A 566 16.73 -14.59 -3.58
C LEU A 566 17.93 -15.40 -4.11
N VAL A 567 18.40 -15.02 -5.29
CA VAL A 567 19.51 -15.64 -6.01
C VAL A 567 20.40 -14.54 -6.55
N ASN A 568 21.71 -14.73 -6.47
CA ASN A 568 22.70 -13.88 -7.11
C ASN A 568 23.71 -14.79 -7.82
N MET A 569 23.80 -14.69 -9.15
CA MET A 569 24.68 -15.53 -9.99
C MET A 569 24.49 -17.04 -9.69
N GLY A 570 23.23 -17.50 -9.65
CA GLY A 570 22.86 -18.90 -9.37
C GLY A 570 23.10 -19.36 -7.92
N ARG A 571 23.53 -18.47 -7.01
CA ARG A 571 23.78 -18.79 -5.59
C ARG A 571 22.70 -18.17 -4.69
N PRO A 572 22.23 -18.88 -3.64
CA PRO A 572 21.28 -18.32 -2.70
C PRO A 572 21.80 -17.03 -2.03
N ALA A 573 21.01 -15.95 -2.10
CA ALA A 573 21.35 -14.63 -1.57
C ALA A 573 20.12 -13.99 -0.91
N GLY A 574 20.36 -12.95 -0.09
CA GLY A 574 19.29 -12.24 0.61
C GLY A 574 18.66 -13.04 1.76
N ASN A 575 17.58 -12.46 2.31
CA ASN A 575 16.77 -13.07 3.35
C ASN A 575 15.32 -13.20 2.84
N PRO A 576 14.74 -14.40 2.79
CA PRO A 576 13.34 -14.59 2.45
C PRO A 576 12.37 -13.72 3.26
N ALA A 577 12.65 -13.45 4.53
CA ALA A 577 11.77 -12.62 5.36
C ALA A 577 11.69 -11.15 4.94
N SER A 578 12.57 -10.70 4.06
CA SER A 578 12.48 -9.37 3.45
C SER A 578 11.43 -9.28 2.34
N PHE A 579 10.71 -10.38 2.02
CA PHE A 579 9.65 -10.41 1.02
C PHE A 579 8.34 -10.87 1.68
N ASN A 580 7.81 -10.03 2.56
CA ASN A 580 6.55 -10.25 3.28
C ASN A 580 5.51 -9.25 2.81
N ALA A 581 4.21 -9.57 2.94
CA ALA A 581 3.20 -8.54 2.80
C ALA A 581 3.05 -7.77 4.11
N THR A 582 2.86 -6.48 3.99
CA THR A 582 3.20 -5.52 5.03
C THR A 582 1.98 -4.63 5.25
N ILE A 583 1.36 -4.64 6.43
CA ILE A 583 0.18 -3.82 6.75
C ILE A 583 0.48 -2.87 7.92
N GLY A 584 0.53 -1.57 7.64
CA GLY A 584 0.97 -0.51 8.56
C GLY A 584 2.32 0.09 8.18
N TYR A 585 2.95 0.84 9.08
CA TYR A 585 4.30 1.38 8.86
C TYR A 585 5.38 0.50 9.50
N PHE A 586 6.50 0.34 8.80
CA PHE A 586 7.57 -0.60 9.15
C PHE A 586 8.93 0.06 8.95
N GLY A 587 9.66 0.31 10.03
CA GLY A 587 11.02 0.81 9.93
C GLY A 587 12.01 -0.23 9.35
N ALA A 588 13.24 0.23 9.11
CA ALA A 588 14.32 -0.53 8.46
C ALA A 588 14.69 -1.87 9.13
N GLU A 589 14.51 -2.01 10.45
CA GLU A 589 14.81 -3.25 11.19
C GLU A 589 13.62 -4.23 11.19
N ASN A 590 12.43 -3.76 10.84
CA ASN A 590 11.18 -4.43 11.11
C ASN A 590 10.39 -4.85 9.86
N GLY A 591 11.01 -5.20 8.74
CA GLY A 591 10.28 -5.61 7.52
C GLY A 591 11.17 -5.96 6.34
N ASP A 592 10.73 -5.55 5.14
CA ASP A 592 11.51 -5.56 3.88
C ASP A 592 12.73 -4.62 3.89
N ARG A 593 12.84 -3.76 4.92
CA ARG A 593 13.91 -2.78 5.18
C ARG A 593 13.85 -1.55 4.29
N GLU A 594 12.67 -1.24 3.76
CA GLU A 594 12.50 -0.17 2.77
C GLU A 594 12.05 1.16 3.38
N SER A 595 11.62 1.23 4.65
CA SER A 595 11.31 2.51 5.32
C SER A 595 12.39 2.94 6.32
N VAL A 596 12.35 4.22 6.72
CA VAL A 596 13.21 4.78 7.76
C VAL A 596 12.72 4.35 9.15
N GLU A 597 13.61 4.20 10.13
CA GLU A 597 13.19 4.01 11.52
C GLU A 597 12.83 5.37 12.15
N PRO A 598 11.60 5.57 12.67
CA PRO A 598 11.19 6.86 13.26
C PRO A 598 12.05 7.26 14.45
N SER A 599 12.56 6.27 15.21
CA SER A 599 13.51 6.50 16.31
C SER A 599 14.87 7.06 15.86
N LEU A 600 15.21 6.93 14.58
CA LEU A 600 16.45 7.44 13.98
C LEU A 600 16.23 8.77 13.24
N MET A 601 14.99 9.24 13.10
CA MET A 601 14.70 10.51 12.43
C MET A 601 15.16 11.71 13.27
N PRO A 602 15.76 12.75 12.66
CA PRO A 602 16.19 13.94 13.37
C PRO A 602 15.02 14.87 13.67
N ARG A 603 15.23 15.78 14.63
CA ARG A 603 14.28 16.85 14.97
C ARG A 603 14.80 18.22 14.50
N VAL A 604 13.91 19.01 13.90
CA VAL A 604 14.11 20.44 13.64
C VAL A 604 13.21 21.21 14.60
N GLY A 605 13.81 21.82 15.62
CA GLY A 605 13.03 22.34 16.76
C GLY A 605 12.40 21.19 17.57
N THR A 606 11.09 21.20 17.73
CA THR A 606 10.32 20.11 18.38
C THR A 606 9.81 19.06 17.40
N THR A 607 9.82 19.35 16.10
CA THR A 607 9.20 18.53 15.07
C THR A 607 10.16 17.44 14.58
N LEU A 608 9.71 16.18 14.60
CA LEU A 608 10.41 15.07 13.95
C LEU A 608 10.27 15.24 12.44
N ILE A 609 11.36 15.15 11.68
CA ILE A 609 11.33 15.31 10.22
C ILE A 609 11.72 14.01 9.52
N ALA A 610 10.95 13.63 8.50
CA ALA A 610 11.22 12.45 7.70
C ALA A 610 12.23 12.75 6.58
N GLY A 611 12.32 14.02 6.15
CA GLY A 611 13.27 14.46 5.14
C GLY A 611 13.12 15.93 4.79
N TRP A 612 13.65 16.28 3.63
CA TRP A 612 13.64 17.63 3.07
C TRP A 612 12.95 17.63 1.71
N ASP A 613 12.01 18.56 1.56
CA ASP A 613 11.38 18.95 0.32
C ASP A 613 12.24 20.08 -0.28
N LEU A 614 12.75 19.89 -1.49
CA LEU A 614 13.64 20.84 -2.15
C LEU A 614 12.94 21.67 -3.23
N ASP A 615 11.73 21.30 -3.64
CA ASP A 615 11.01 21.91 -4.75
C ASP A 615 9.61 22.43 -4.41
N GLY A 616 9.17 22.22 -3.17
CA GLY A 616 7.94 22.75 -2.62
C GLY A 616 6.71 21.94 -3.01
N ASP A 617 6.85 20.65 -3.30
CA ASP A 617 5.72 19.74 -3.58
C ASP A 617 5.17 19.03 -2.34
N GLY A 618 5.84 19.18 -1.18
CA GLY A 618 5.47 18.58 0.09
C GLY A 618 5.96 17.13 0.27
N LEU A 619 6.75 16.61 -0.67
CA LEU A 619 7.33 15.27 -0.60
C LEU A 619 8.80 15.31 -0.19
N ILE A 620 9.27 14.16 0.28
CA ILE A 620 10.69 13.99 0.61
C ILE A 620 11.46 13.74 -0.68
N ASP A 621 12.28 14.72 -1.08
CA ASP A 621 13.28 14.55 -2.14
C ASP A 621 14.58 13.95 -1.60
N VAL A 622 14.94 14.38 -0.39
CA VAL A 622 16.20 14.03 0.26
C VAL A 622 15.90 13.55 1.68
N THR A 623 16.37 12.34 2.00
CA THR A 623 16.20 11.77 3.33
C THR A 623 16.89 12.61 4.38
N SER A 624 16.36 12.58 5.59
CA SER A 624 16.80 13.46 6.69
C SER A 624 18.25 13.22 7.16
N ASP A 625 18.83 12.07 6.82
CA ASP A 625 20.22 11.68 7.10
C ASP A 625 21.23 12.15 6.02
N GLN A 626 20.75 12.59 4.85
CA GLN A 626 21.61 13.07 3.78
C GLN A 626 22.05 14.53 3.99
N SER A 627 23.32 14.80 3.71
CA SER A 627 23.87 16.16 3.78
C SER A 627 23.43 17.01 2.58
N LEU A 628 22.72 18.10 2.85
CA LEU A 628 22.32 19.06 1.83
C LEU A 628 23.49 19.96 1.40
N SER A 629 23.66 20.15 0.10
CA SER A 629 24.56 21.18 -0.45
C SER A 629 24.10 22.59 -0.07
N SER A 630 24.98 23.58 -0.16
CA SER A 630 24.65 24.98 0.20
C SER A 630 23.48 25.56 -0.62
N SER A 631 23.31 25.12 -1.88
CA SER A 631 22.17 25.52 -2.71
C SER A 631 20.88 24.80 -2.34
N GLN A 632 20.96 23.55 -1.89
CA GLN A 632 19.79 22.81 -1.41
C GLN A 632 19.31 23.37 -0.06
N GLN A 633 20.23 23.75 0.84
CA GLN A 633 19.88 24.34 2.14
C GLN A 633 19.02 25.61 2.03
N SER A 634 19.18 26.41 0.97
CA SER A 634 18.34 27.60 0.75
C SER A 634 16.94 27.29 0.22
N ALA A 635 16.71 26.10 -0.33
CA ALA A 635 15.42 25.67 -0.86
C ALA A 635 14.72 24.64 0.05
N ALA A 636 15.46 24.02 0.97
CA ALA A 636 14.99 22.90 1.77
C ALA A 636 13.91 23.31 2.78
N ILE A 637 12.72 22.75 2.60
CA ILE A 637 11.60 22.80 3.52
C ILE A 637 11.61 21.48 4.32
N PRO A 638 11.64 21.52 5.66
CA PRO A 638 11.57 20.30 6.46
C PRO A 638 10.19 19.65 6.31
N VAL A 639 10.15 18.38 5.91
CA VAL A 639 8.91 17.59 5.84
C VAL A 639 8.73 16.87 7.18
N PRO A 640 7.68 17.18 7.96
CA PRO A 640 7.44 16.52 9.23
C PRO A 640 7.15 15.03 9.01
N PHE A 641 7.50 14.20 9.99
CA PHE A 641 6.98 12.84 10.03
C PHE A 641 5.49 12.91 10.35
N HIS A 642 4.68 12.42 9.42
CA HIS A 642 3.22 12.53 9.45
C HIS A 642 2.53 11.43 10.25
N GLY A 643 3.29 10.48 10.79
CA GLY A 643 2.77 9.35 11.54
C GLY A 643 2.80 8.05 10.75
N PHE A 644 2.22 7.01 11.34
CA PHE A 644 2.24 5.64 10.81
C PHE A 644 1.06 5.38 9.86
N GLY A 645 0.08 6.30 9.85
CA GLY A 645 -1.19 6.17 9.14
C GLY A 645 -2.07 5.05 9.71
N ARG A 646 -3.25 4.86 9.12
CA ARG A 646 -4.13 3.73 9.44
C ARG A 646 -4.39 2.86 8.23
N VAL A 647 -4.19 1.56 8.41
CA VAL A 647 -4.60 0.55 7.43
C VAL A 647 -5.70 -0.34 8.02
N SER A 648 -6.90 -0.30 7.45
CA SER A 648 -7.99 -1.22 7.82
C SER A 648 -8.28 -2.24 6.73
N VAL A 649 -8.54 -3.47 7.17
CA VAL A 649 -9.03 -4.55 6.30
C VAL A 649 -10.39 -5.01 6.78
N HIS A 650 -11.39 -4.87 5.93
CA HIS A 650 -12.71 -5.45 6.10
C HIS A 650 -12.84 -6.68 5.19
N ALA A 651 -12.78 -7.86 5.81
CA ALA A 651 -12.79 -9.11 5.09
C ALA A 651 -14.19 -9.42 4.54
N GLN A 652 -14.28 -9.54 3.22
CA GLN A 652 -15.51 -9.88 2.50
C GLN A 652 -15.35 -11.24 1.78
N PRO A 653 -15.41 -12.37 2.50
CA PRO A 653 -15.15 -13.68 1.91
C PRO A 653 -16.23 -14.14 0.92
N GLU A 654 -17.40 -13.52 0.93
CA GLU A 654 -18.52 -13.85 0.03
C GLU A 654 -18.53 -12.98 -1.25
N ARG A 655 -17.63 -11.99 -1.38
CA ARG A 655 -17.52 -11.20 -2.62
C ARG A 655 -17.07 -12.12 -3.77
N ALA A 656 -17.64 -11.88 -4.96
CA ALA A 656 -17.25 -12.63 -6.14
C ALA A 656 -15.77 -12.39 -6.47
N LEU A 657 -15.02 -13.46 -6.68
CA LEU A 657 -13.66 -13.37 -7.18
C LEU A 657 -13.69 -13.00 -8.67
N PRO A 658 -12.58 -12.44 -9.22
CA PRO A 658 -12.36 -12.39 -10.65
C PRO A 658 -12.64 -13.76 -11.29
N ASP A 659 -13.22 -13.76 -12.51
CA ASP A 659 -13.51 -15.00 -13.24
C ASP A 659 -12.26 -15.90 -13.31
N GLY A 660 -12.42 -17.22 -13.41
CA GLY A 660 -11.28 -18.15 -13.43
C GLY A 660 -10.73 -18.53 -12.05
N ILE A 661 -11.01 -17.78 -10.98
CA ILE A 661 -10.75 -18.24 -9.60
C ILE A 661 -12.00 -18.96 -9.09
N GLY A 662 -11.97 -20.29 -9.08
CA GLY A 662 -13.10 -21.11 -8.63
C GLY A 662 -13.39 -20.91 -7.14
N LEU A 663 -14.55 -20.32 -6.81
CA LEU A 663 -15.09 -20.39 -5.45
C LEU A 663 -15.90 -21.69 -5.27
N PRO A 664 -15.88 -22.28 -4.07
CA PRO A 664 -16.90 -23.24 -3.69
C PRO A 664 -18.26 -22.56 -3.57
N LEU A 665 -19.31 -23.27 -3.96
CA LEU A 665 -20.69 -22.81 -3.86
C LEU A 665 -21.06 -22.58 -2.38
N SER A 666 -21.30 -21.33 -1.99
CA SER A 666 -21.85 -20.97 -0.68
C SER A 666 -23.38 -20.94 -0.76
N VAL A 667 -24.07 -21.63 0.16
CA VAL A 667 -25.54 -21.57 0.28
C VAL A 667 -25.86 -20.83 1.57
N VAL A 668 -26.33 -19.59 1.45
CA VAL A 668 -26.83 -18.81 2.58
C VAL A 668 -28.32 -19.05 2.73
N SER A 669 -28.75 -19.55 3.89
CA SER A 669 -30.17 -19.70 4.18
C SER A 669 -30.81 -18.32 4.44
N VAL A 670 -31.61 -17.82 3.51
CA VAL A 670 -32.38 -16.58 3.71
C VAL A 670 -33.63 -16.89 4.53
N LYS A 671 -33.62 -16.49 5.81
CA LYS A 671 -34.75 -16.68 6.73
C LYS A 671 -35.97 -15.88 6.24
N GLY A 672 -37.08 -16.55 5.94
CA GLY A 672 -38.33 -15.92 5.45
C GLY A 672 -38.52 -15.91 3.93
N SER A 673 -37.59 -16.50 3.16
CA SER A 673 -37.72 -16.65 1.69
C SER A 673 -38.76 -17.70 1.26
N TYR A 674 -39.09 -18.64 2.15
CA TYR A 674 -40.17 -19.60 1.94
C TYR A 674 -41.51 -18.99 2.34
N ARG A 675 -42.43 -18.84 1.38
CA ARG A 675 -43.85 -18.58 1.61
C ARG A 675 -44.64 -19.74 1.02
N GLU A 676 -45.31 -20.54 1.85
CA GLU A 676 -46.37 -21.43 1.34
C GLU A 676 -47.46 -20.57 0.71
N GLY A 677 -47.86 -20.92 -0.51
CA GLY A 677 -49.01 -20.30 -1.16
C GLY A 677 -50.24 -20.51 -0.29
N SER A 678 -50.81 -19.42 0.22
CA SER A 678 -52.12 -19.44 0.86
C SER A 678 -53.19 -19.71 -0.21
N ASN A 679 -53.86 -20.86 -0.12
CA ASN A 679 -55.16 -21.08 -0.76
C ASN A 679 -56.28 -20.42 0.05
#